data_AF-A0AAU3C0G4-F1
#
_entry.id   AF-A0AAU3C0G4-F1
#
_cell.length_a   1.000
_cell.length_b   1.000
_cell.length_c   1.000
_cell.angle_alpha   90.00
_cell.angle_beta   90.00
_cell.angle_gamma   90.00
#
_symmetry.space_group_name_H-M   'P 1'
#
loop_
_entity.id
_entity.type
_entity.pdbx_description
1 polymer ?
#
loop_
_entity_poly.entity_id
_entity_poly.type
_entity_poly.pdbx_seq_one_letter_code
_entity_poly.pdbx_strand_id
1 'polypeptide(L)'
;MDQEPLDRRDPGRSAPADTRRDTPADTPAAAPAPRPEPTVIAATDVAGSRFVSGTGTAPDPGRQAAVVAQAESTLPMVVQSLYAQRLHSVELRSGAAGDRFFALTDDRGRDLTLRLDAVPLPSGTVARTHVNTTSDQHVVQLSDRMDPRQVGRALSHEVGELLAVRDRAARAAAGDPEVAGVAPSRDDLLARGRLGAAERRLSLTEEDLGRVGELNYLAARMNDTTLDASRRAEARGELSALIDHTGLRPQAPAGSERYPAEFQAADIRRDIVDQHLTPMATDALRELAVPVERLGAADATELREFRSRAEHARPLGASAEAPPLPGFRPDGSPVPREELAAAAARAADQRTRAAAGTLEQLRAEAATTGAWPTREVVIGGGASLVGREPDALLVDARGRWHLDPGQGIVQSPDQVRDMRATGLGDAHQFADPTARVPRDAVRLWEDELAVRGPVVDGTARLVPAQDGHLYAHIRPGDGSSDVYVRVEGTPTVATGLPPEMVPGVDRRDVVDLPEALDAVRGQLPADSPVHARLAGATGAQQTLGILREEGVLDGLRSGGGARAALQTLDATAQWERARDAAPGRVFIGDEIAENRFDVSGEGAPKTWLVAGAGGTGVANAEIILEADPEARVTIYGPNLPPALENQVQFTAMRERFVSEYGGDGRLTIDIHPDNRVGAVQMHTGPDGKPRFREGRVEAEAYVASLGRTAPMPEALQDLAERTRAGGGQVRGDLMFDQDRQFLGYGVTFETGGGQRRVEVTGAASQLLPRDVFPRDTQAALNAMAARQVPSQSGNAAPGFAPTAQQASRLAAARESGTVERHTSVPESWGRPAVAGATATPGGPGTAPSSGSSNSVAGAARRQSGRGSATPGGPVPGSAPGPVAPGRPPQVPRPPAPGR
;
A
#
# COMPACT_ATOMS: atom_id res chain seq x y z
N MET A 1 66.79 -23.00 7.74
CA MET A 1 66.83 -21.58 8.15
C MET A 1 65.83 -21.42 9.28
N ASP A 2 65.98 -22.21 10.35
CA ASP A 2 66.93 -22.04 11.47
C ASP A 2 66.26 -21.13 12.51
N GLN A 3 65.98 -21.48 13.76
CA GLN A 3 66.42 -22.54 14.68
C GLN A 3 65.39 -22.60 15.85
N GLU A 4 65.06 -23.80 16.32
CA GLU A 4 64.61 -24.12 17.71
C GLU A 4 65.80 -23.93 18.72
N PRO A 5 65.80 -24.25 20.06
CA PRO A 5 64.83 -24.99 20.92
C PRO A 5 64.73 -24.52 22.41
N LEU A 6 64.01 -25.31 23.22
CA LEU A 6 64.25 -25.75 24.63
C LEU A 6 63.02 -25.45 25.53
N ASP A 7 62.13 -26.38 25.89
CA ASP A 7 62.18 -27.79 26.34
C ASP A 7 62.55 -28.01 27.82
N ARG A 8 61.70 -28.85 28.46
CA ARG A 8 61.84 -29.67 29.69
C ARG A 8 61.44 -29.08 31.06
N ARG A 9 60.42 -29.68 31.70
CA ARG A 9 60.47 -30.96 32.47
C ARG A 9 59.10 -31.32 33.11
N ASP A 10 58.43 -32.32 32.54
CA ASP A 10 57.93 -33.62 33.09
C ASP A 10 57.86 -33.85 34.64
N PRO A 11 57.23 -34.94 35.15
CA PRO A 11 55.86 -35.49 35.00
C PRO A 11 55.22 -35.81 36.39
N GLY A 12 53.92 -36.14 36.45
CA GLY A 12 53.44 -36.91 37.62
C GLY A 12 51.94 -36.99 37.86
N ARG A 13 51.45 -38.24 37.87
CA ARG A 13 50.31 -38.78 38.64
C ARG A 13 48.87 -38.56 38.15
N SER A 14 48.42 -39.58 37.43
CA SER A 14 47.23 -40.40 37.72
C SER A 14 46.35 -40.00 38.92
N ALA A 15 45.05 -39.77 38.65
CA ALA A 15 43.84 -40.44 39.21
C ALA A 15 42.58 -39.62 38.79
N PRO A 16 41.34 -39.95 39.23
CA PRO A 16 40.36 -40.75 38.51
C PRO A 16 39.07 -39.97 38.17
N ALA A 17 38.11 -40.68 37.55
CA ALA A 17 36.74 -40.25 37.31
C ALA A 17 36.09 -39.64 38.55
N ASP A 18 35.44 -38.48 38.39
CA ASP A 18 34.63 -37.86 39.44
C ASP A 18 33.18 -37.64 38.98
N THR A 19 32.31 -38.07 39.86
CA THR A 19 30.86 -38.01 39.89
C THR A 19 30.38 -36.62 40.29
N ARG A 20 29.27 -36.19 39.66
CA ARG A 20 28.23 -35.25 40.16
C ARG A 20 28.61 -34.32 41.33
N ARG A 21 28.73 -33.02 41.04
CA ARG A 21 28.33 -31.93 41.96
C ARG A 21 27.74 -30.75 41.18
N ASP A 22 26.44 -30.56 41.40
CA ASP A 22 25.66 -29.32 41.47
C ASP A 22 26.30 -28.02 40.97
N THR A 23 25.78 -27.54 39.83
CA THR A 23 25.89 -26.14 39.38
C THR A 23 24.72 -25.34 39.99
N PRO A 24 24.94 -24.13 40.56
CA PRO A 24 23.90 -23.39 41.24
C PRO A 24 22.84 -22.85 40.28
N ALA A 25 21.60 -22.87 40.78
CA ALA A 25 20.38 -22.41 40.14
C ALA A 25 20.38 -20.89 39.84
N ASP A 26 19.75 -20.58 38.70
CA ASP A 26 18.90 -19.42 38.44
C ASP A 26 19.37 -18.05 38.94
N THR A 27 20.14 -17.37 38.08
CA THR A 27 20.01 -15.91 37.97
C THR A 27 18.67 -15.64 37.29
N PRO A 28 17.72 -14.91 37.91
CA PRO A 28 16.47 -14.56 37.24
C PRO A 28 16.81 -13.74 36.01
N ALA A 29 16.32 -14.21 34.85
CA ALA A 29 16.38 -13.48 33.60
C ALA A 29 15.91 -12.04 33.84
N ALA A 30 16.66 -11.07 33.31
CA ALA A 30 16.23 -9.68 33.31
C ALA A 30 14.79 -9.62 32.80
N ALA A 31 13.93 -8.91 33.52
CA ALA A 31 12.54 -8.75 33.13
C ALA A 31 12.50 -8.27 31.65
N PRO A 32 11.64 -8.86 30.80
CA PRO A 32 11.51 -8.41 29.42
C PRO A 32 11.23 -6.91 29.41
N ALA A 33 11.93 -6.17 28.54
CA ALA A 33 11.71 -4.75 28.37
C ALA A 33 10.22 -4.48 28.05
N PRO A 34 9.65 -3.36 28.52
CA PRO A 34 8.29 -2.98 28.18
C PRO A 34 8.13 -2.92 26.66
N ARG A 35 7.01 -3.45 26.19
CA ARG A 35 6.71 -3.63 24.77
C ARG A 35 6.41 -2.30 24.09
N PRO A 36 6.71 -2.14 22.80
CA PRO A 36 6.18 -1.02 22.03
C PRO A 36 4.66 -1.20 21.93
N GLU A 37 3.91 -0.24 22.47
CA GLU A 37 2.48 -0.09 22.20
C GLU A 37 2.24 0.10 20.68
N PRO A 38 1.06 -0.27 20.14
CA PRO A 38 0.74 -0.03 18.74
C PRO A 38 0.89 1.45 18.43
N THR A 39 1.64 1.75 17.38
CA THR A 39 1.94 3.13 16.98
C THR A 39 0.71 3.76 16.38
N VAL A 40 0.30 4.89 16.95
CA VAL A 40 -0.78 5.72 16.42
C VAL A 40 -0.15 6.77 15.50
N ILE A 41 -0.68 6.90 14.27
CA ILE A 41 -0.22 7.86 13.24
C ILE A 41 -1.46 8.49 12.60
N ALA A 42 -2.42 8.85 13.45
CA ALA A 42 -3.77 9.25 13.06
C ALA A 42 -4.52 9.78 14.29
N ALA A 43 -5.41 10.75 14.09
CA ALA A 43 -6.29 11.19 15.15
C ALA A 43 -7.19 10.04 15.62
N THR A 44 -6.97 9.60 16.86
CA THR A 44 -7.78 8.55 17.50
C THR A 44 -8.70 9.09 18.57
N ASP A 45 -9.73 8.31 18.86
CA ASP A 45 -10.71 8.55 19.91
C ASP A 45 -10.05 8.84 21.25
N VAL A 46 -10.54 9.86 21.96
CA VAL A 46 -10.17 10.07 23.36
C VAL A 46 -11.22 9.38 24.22
N ALA A 47 -10.91 8.16 24.68
CA ALA A 47 -11.84 7.34 25.46
C ALA A 47 -12.49 8.12 26.62
N GLY A 48 -13.82 8.15 26.66
CA GLY A 48 -14.63 8.89 27.65
C GLY A 48 -14.95 10.35 27.27
N SER A 49 -14.34 10.87 26.20
CA SER A 49 -14.64 12.19 25.64
C SER A 49 -15.75 12.11 24.59
N ARG A 50 -16.19 13.27 24.08
CA ARG A 50 -17.11 13.30 22.93
C ARG A 50 -16.39 13.05 21.62
N PHE A 51 -15.06 13.20 21.54
CA PHE A 51 -14.25 13.01 20.33
C PHE A 51 -14.12 11.52 20.00
N VAL A 52 -15.04 11.04 19.14
CA VAL A 52 -15.17 9.64 18.78
C VAL A 52 -15.46 9.48 17.30
N SER A 53 -15.00 8.38 16.70
CA SER A 53 -15.26 8.03 15.31
C SER A 53 -16.74 7.76 15.03
N GLY A 54 -17.54 7.43 16.06
CA GLY A 54 -18.94 6.99 15.98
C GLY A 54 -19.08 5.45 15.87
N THR A 55 -20.19 4.87 16.35
CA THR A 55 -20.39 3.40 16.41
C THR A 55 -21.49 2.86 15.48
N GLY A 56 -21.27 1.65 14.96
CA GLY A 56 -22.30 0.62 14.72
C GLY A 56 -23.28 0.75 13.54
N THR A 57 -23.43 1.90 12.89
CA THR A 57 -24.34 2.03 11.72
C THR A 57 -23.78 2.90 10.60
N ALA A 58 -24.11 2.53 9.36
CA ALA A 58 -23.86 3.33 8.17
C ALA A 58 -24.36 4.77 8.35
N PRO A 59 -23.54 5.80 8.16
CA PRO A 59 -24.05 7.15 8.07
C PRO A 59 -24.82 7.33 6.74
N ASP A 60 -25.88 8.13 6.75
CA ASP A 60 -26.55 8.61 5.54
C ASP A 60 -25.52 9.30 4.62
N PRO A 61 -25.51 9.08 3.28
CA PRO A 61 -24.71 9.85 2.33
C PRO A 61 -24.70 11.36 2.56
N GLY A 62 -25.79 11.95 3.06
CA GLY A 62 -25.86 13.36 3.46
C GLY A 62 -24.87 13.76 4.56
N ARG A 63 -24.49 12.83 5.44
CA ARG A 63 -23.51 13.07 6.51
C ARG A 63 -22.09 13.18 5.99
N GLN A 64 -21.68 12.35 5.02
CA GLN A 64 -20.37 12.48 4.38
C GLN A 64 -20.19 13.87 3.75
N ALA A 65 -21.21 14.33 3.01
CA ALA A 65 -21.19 15.66 2.41
C ALA A 65 -21.10 16.76 3.48
N ALA A 66 -21.82 16.62 4.59
CA ALA A 66 -21.78 17.56 5.70
C ALA A 66 -20.40 17.61 6.39
N VAL A 67 -19.74 16.47 6.60
CA VAL A 67 -18.38 16.39 7.17
C VAL A 67 -17.37 17.07 6.24
N VAL A 68 -17.40 16.78 4.94
CA VAL A 68 -16.49 17.42 3.97
C VAL A 68 -16.75 18.92 3.88
N ALA A 69 -18.01 19.37 3.77
CA ALA A 69 -18.35 20.79 3.71
C ALA A 69 -17.90 21.53 4.99
N GLN A 70 -18.10 20.91 6.16
CA GLN A 70 -17.61 21.45 7.42
C GLN A 70 -16.08 21.52 7.42
N ALA A 71 -15.39 20.50 6.93
CA ALA A 71 -13.94 20.46 6.85
C ALA A 71 -13.38 21.57 5.95
N GLU A 72 -13.95 21.74 4.76
CA GLU A 72 -13.57 22.80 3.84
C GLU A 72 -13.79 24.20 4.44
N SER A 73 -14.88 24.40 5.19
CA SER A 73 -15.12 25.69 5.88
C SER A 73 -14.19 25.92 7.08
N THR A 74 -13.73 24.85 7.74
CA THR A 74 -13.01 24.93 9.02
C THR A 74 -11.50 24.98 8.84
N LEU A 75 -10.96 24.33 7.81
CA LEU A 75 -9.52 24.28 7.58
C LEU A 75 -8.85 25.68 7.52
N PRO A 76 -9.38 26.69 6.80
CA PRO A 76 -8.77 28.02 6.80
C PRO A 76 -8.68 28.63 8.21
N MET A 77 -9.71 28.43 9.04
CA MET A 77 -9.72 28.92 10.42
C MET A 77 -8.69 28.19 11.29
N VAL A 78 -8.56 26.87 11.15
CA VAL A 78 -7.55 26.07 11.86
C VAL A 78 -6.14 26.53 11.50
N VAL A 79 -5.85 26.65 10.20
CA VAL A 79 -4.55 27.12 9.72
C VAL A 79 -4.26 28.53 10.21
N GLN A 80 -5.20 29.47 10.07
CA GLN A 80 -4.99 30.87 10.47
C GLN A 80 -4.86 31.04 11.99
N SER A 81 -5.59 30.26 12.79
CA SER A 81 -5.60 30.44 14.24
C SER A 81 -4.43 29.72 14.93
N LEU A 82 -4.01 28.57 14.39
CA LEU A 82 -3.07 27.68 15.07
C LEU A 82 -1.70 27.61 14.38
N TYR A 83 -1.67 27.75 13.05
CA TYR A 83 -0.49 27.44 12.23
C TYR A 83 -0.08 28.60 11.31
N ALA A 84 -0.57 29.83 11.52
CA ALA A 84 -0.30 30.97 10.64
C ALA A 84 1.18 31.36 10.52
N GLN A 85 2.02 30.96 11.46
CA GLN A 85 3.47 31.15 11.38
C GLN A 85 4.16 30.12 10.48
N ARG A 86 3.52 28.97 10.23
CA ARG A 86 4.06 27.82 9.49
C ARG A 86 3.41 27.61 8.13
N LEU A 87 2.16 28.06 7.97
CA LEU A 87 1.37 27.92 6.75
C LEU A 87 0.75 29.26 6.38
N HIS A 88 0.95 29.64 5.13
CA HIS A 88 0.47 30.85 4.49
C HIS A 88 -0.46 30.48 3.32
N SER A 89 -1.30 31.44 2.91
CA SER A 89 -2.13 31.36 1.70
C SER A 89 -3.01 30.10 1.61
N VAL A 90 -4.22 30.13 2.20
CA VAL A 90 -5.17 29.01 2.17
C VAL A 90 -6.20 29.22 1.06
N GLU A 91 -5.98 28.62 -0.11
CA GLU A 91 -6.86 28.78 -1.26
C GLU A 91 -7.50 27.46 -1.67
N LEU A 92 -8.84 27.41 -1.65
CA LEU A 92 -9.58 26.27 -2.17
C LEU A 92 -9.66 26.34 -3.70
N ARG A 93 -9.08 25.34 -4.37
CA ARG A 93 -9.04 25.22 -5.82
C ARG A 93 -9.82 23.99 -6.28
N SER A 94 -10.29 24.04 -7.52
CA SER A 94 -10.92 22.89 -8.19
C SER A 94 -9.99 22.37 -9.29
N GLY A 95 -9.68 21.09 -9.24
CA GLY A 95 -8.95 20.36 -10.27
C GLY A 95 -9.83 20.11 -11.50
N ALA A 96 -9.17 19.73 -12.60
CA ALA A 96 -9.83 19.47 -13.88
C ALA A 96 -10.80 18.28 -13.85
N ALA A 97 -10.65 17.37 -12.87
CA ALA A 97 -11.54 16.23 -12.66
C ALA A 97 -12.70 16.53 -11.69
N GLY A 98 -12.86 17.80 -11.29
CA GLY A 98 -13.89 18.24 -10.33
C GLY A 98 -13.54 17.94 -8.86
N ASP A 99 -12.33 17.47 -8.59
CA ASP A 99 -11.79 17.32 -7.25
C ASP A 99 -11.43 18.69 -6.65
N ARG A 100 -11.70 18.87 -5.35
CA ARG A 100 -11.38 20.10 -4.62
C ARG A 100 -10.20 19.86 -3.70
N PHE A 101 -9.28 20.80 -3.64
CA PHE A 101 -8.09 20.74 -2.80
C PHE A 101 -7.67 22.14 -2.36
N PHE A 102 -7.02 22.24 -1.22
CA PHE A 102 -6.40 23.47 -0.75
C PHE A 102 -4.97 23.56 -1.28
N ALA A 103 -4.63 24.69 -1.90
CA ALA A 103 -3.25 25.09 -2.11
C ALA A 103 -2.79 25.88 -0.89
N LEU A 104 -1.63 25.52 -0.35
CA LEU A 104 -1.01 26.10 0.84
C LEU A 104 0.47 26.35 0.53
N THR A 105 1.08 27.34 1.18
CA THR A 105 2.53 27.59 1.10
C THR A 105 3.10 27.57 2.51
N ASP A 106 4.18 26.82 2.75
CA ASP A 106 4.82 26.79 4.07
C ASP A 106 5.70 28.02 4.35
N ASP A 107 6.23 28.12 5.56
CA ASP A 107 7.14 29.18 6.02
C ASP A 107 8.50 29.20 5.31
N ARG A 108 8.81 28.16 4.54
CA ARG A 108 9.99 28.06 3.67
C ARG A 108 9.69 28.44 2.23
N GLY A 109 8.45 28.82 1.93
CA GLY A 109 8.00 29.17 0.58
C GLY A 109 7.78 27.95 -0.33
N ARG A 110 7.63 26.74 0.23
CA ARG A 110 7.27 25.55 -0.56
C ARG A 110 5.76 25.38 -0.62
N ASP A 111 5.27 25.19 -1.84
CA ASP A 111 3.86 24.91 -2.08
C ASP A 111 3.53 23.45 -1.74
N LEU A 112 2.34 23.24 -1.20
CA LEU A 112 1.77 21.93 -0.97
C LEU A 112 0.27 21.94 -1.28
N THR A 113 -0.29 20.75 -1.47
CA THR A 113 -1.74 20.58 -1.65
C THR A 113 -2.31 19.67 -0.58
N LEU A 114 -3.51 20.00 -0.10
CA LEU A 114 -4.24 19.22 0.89
C LEU A 114 -5.66 18.96 0.39
N ARG A 115 -6.00 17.69 0.15
CA ARG A 115 -7.36 17.28 -0.17
C ARG A 115 -8.06 16.73 1.07
N LEU A 116 -9.34 17.05 1.23
CA LEU A 116 -10.18 16.57 2.32
C LEU A 116 -11.22 15.58 1.77
N ASP A 117 -11.44 14.46 2.44
CA ASP A 117 -12.49 13.48 2.13
C ASP A 117 -13.08 12.91 3.42
N ALA A 118 -14.29 12.34 3.34
CA ALA A 118 -14.93 11.64 4.45
C ALA A 118 -15.24 10.21 4.01
N VAL A 119 -14.67 9.21 4.68
CA VAL A 119 -14.73 7.80 4.29
C VAL A 119 -15.04 6.90 5.50
N PRO A 120 -15.48 5.65 5.29
CA PRO A 120 -15.49 4.66 6.34
C PRO A 120 -14.06 4.47 6.87
N LEU A 121 -13.84 4.71 8.16
CA LEU A 121 -12.59 4.47 8.87
C LEU A 121 -12.78 3.38 9.92
N PRO A 122 -11.70 2.66 10.31
CA PRO A 122 -11.74 1.73 11.42
C PRO A 122 -12.26 2.36 12.71
N SER A 123 -12.95 1.57 13.54
CA SER A 123 -13.41 1.99 14.85
C SER A 123 -12.24 2.52 15.69
N GLY A 124 -12.45 3.67 16.33
CA GLY A 124 -11.40 4.36 17.11
C GLY A 124 -10.53 5.32 16.29
N THR A 125 -10.62 5.31 14.95
CA THR A 125 -9.94 6.27 14.07
C THR A 125 -10.90 7.39 13.67
N VAL A 126 -10.63 8.61 14.14
CA VAL A 126 -11.44 9.80 13.86
C VAL A 126 -11.03 10.42 12.52
N ALA A 127 -9.73 10.48 12.25
CA ALA A 127 -9.18 10.95 10.99
C ALA A 127 -7.85 10.24 10.71
N ARG A 128 -7.37 10.32 9.47
CA ARG A 128 -6.02 9.90 9.08
C ARG A 128 -5.48 10.76 7.95
N THR A 129 -4.17 10.97 7.92
CA THR A 129 -3.51 11.69 6.82
C THR A 129 -2.65 10.75 5.98
N HIS A 130 -2.80 10.86 4.67
CA HIS A 130 -1.83 10.35 3.69
C HIS A 130 -0.81 11.45 3.43
N VAL A 131 0.39 11.28 4.00
CA VAL A 131 1.48 12.25 3.83
C VAL A 131 2.39 11.81 2.68
N ASN A 132 2.69 12.74 1.78
CA ASN A 132 3.63 12.52 0.69
C ASN A 132 4.59 13.71 0.56
N THR A 133 5.75 13.59 1.22
CA THR A 133 6.81 14.61 1.19
C THR A 133 7.64 14.60 -0.09
N THR A 134 7.45 13.60 -0.96
CA THR A 134 8.07 13.55 -2.30
C THR A 134 7.38 14.51 -3.27
N SER A 135 6.04 14.52 -3.32
CA SER A 135 5.27 15.36 -4.25
C SER A 135 4.58 16.55 -3.60
N ASP A 136 4.62 16.64 -2.26
CA ASP A 136 3.90 17.63 -1.46
C ASP A 136 2.37 17.63 -1.70
N GLN A 137 1.82 16.47 -2.10
CA GLN A 137 0.38 16.23 -2.23
C GLN A 137 -0.15 15.36 -1.09
N HIS A 138 -1.02 15.92 -0.25
CA HIS A 138 -1.51 15.26 0.96
C HIS A 138 -3.03 15.07 0.92
N VAL A 139 -3.52 14.07 1.65
CA VAL A 139 -4.97 13.82 1.79
C VAL A 139 -5.32 13.55 3.23
N VAL A 140 -6.25 14.32 3.80
CA VAL A 140 -6.87 14.02 5.09
C VAL A 140 -8.19 13.31 4.84
N GLN A 141 -8.36 12.16 5.47
CA GLN A 141 -9.59 11.38 5.46
C GLN A 141 -10.22 11.41 6.84
N LEU A 142 -11.42 11.94 6.93
CA LEU A 142 -12.22 12.01 8.16
C LEU A 142 -13.18 10.82 8.21
N SER A 143 -13.50 10.35 9.41
CA SER A 143 -14.56 9.34 9.58
C SER A 143 -15.89 9.87 9.05
N ASP A 144 -16.56 9.10 8.20
CA ASP A 144 -17.89 9.42 7.70
C ASP A 144 -18.98 9.39 8.79
N ARG A 145 -18.68 8.76 9.93
CA ARG A 145 -19.56 8.65 11.11
C ARG A 145 -19.33 9.78 12.12
N MET A 146 -18.32 10.64 11.93
CA MET A 146 -17.98 11.75 12.83
C MET A 146 -19.15 12.74 13.01
N ASP A 147 -19.25 13.36 14.19
CA ASP A 147 -20.02 14.61 14.34
C ASP A 147 -19.30 15.76 13.63
N PRO A 148 -19.93 16.47 12.67
CA PRO A 148 -19.32 17.62 12.01
C PRO A 148 -18.73 18.66 12.98
N ARG A 149 -19.26 18.80 14.21
CA ARG A 149 -18.72 19.70 15.23
C ARG A 149 -17.29 19.38 15.66
N GLN A 150 -16.85 18.15 15.47
CA GLN A 150 -15.53 17.65 15.87
C GLN A 150 -14.46 17.82 14.79
N VAL A 151 -14.88 18.15 13.57
CA VAL A 151 -14.01 18.28 12.39
C VAL A 151 -12.86 19.26 12.65
N GLY A 152 -13.11 20.38 13.35
CA GLY A 152 -12.05 21.33 13.65
C GLY A 152 -10.96 20.77 14.56
N ARG A 153 -11.34 19.93 15.54
CA ARG A 153 -10.38 19.25 16.43
C ARG A 153 -9.59 18.19 15.66
N ALA A 154 -10.26 17.38 14.84
CA ALA A 154 -9.61 16.39 13.98
C ALA A 154 -8.64 17.03 12.99
N LEU A 155 -9.05 18.09 12.28
CA LEU A 155 -8.16 18.81 11.36
C LEU A 155 -6.96 19.44 12.07
N SER A 156 -7.13 19.91 13.31
CA SER A 156 -6.01 20.47 14.08
C SER A 156 -4.99 19.40 14.44
N HIS A 157 -5.44 18.18 14.76
CA HIS A 157 -4.56 17.03 14.94
C HIS A 157 -3.80 16.71 13.65
N GLU A 158 -4.52 16.44 12.57
CA GLU A 158 -3.96 15.97 11.30
C GLU A 158 -3.02 16.99 10.66
N VAL A 159 -3.32 18.29 10.75
CA VAL A 159 -2.41 19.35 10.26
C VAL A 159 -1.17 19.46 11.14
N GLY A 160 -1.29 19.30 12.45
CA GLY A 160 -0.15 19.27 13.37
C GLY A 160 0.83 18.14 13.04
N GLU A 161 0.29 16.94 12.84
CA GLU A 161 1.05 15.75 12.45
C GLU A 161 1.70 15.92 11.06
N LEU A 162 0.94 16.37 10.06
CA LEU A 162 1.45 16.66 8.71
C LEU A 162 2.65 17.62 8.75
N LEU A 163 2.53 18.70 9.52
CA LEU A 163 3.60 19.68 9.65
C LEU A 163 4.83 19.14 10.40
N ALA A 164 4.64 18.20 11.32
CA ALA A 164 5.74 17.50 12.00
C ALA A 164 6.52 16.62 11.02
N VAL A 165 5.81 15.82 10.23
CA VAL A 165 6.41 14.92 9.21
C VAL A 165 7.18 15.74 8.17
N ARG A 166 6.57 16.82 7.66
CA ARG A 166 7.22 17.73 6.70
C ARG A 166 8.47 18.39 7.27
N ASP A 167 8.43 18.80 8.53
CA ASP A 167 9.59 19.40 9.19
C ASP A 167 10.74 18.41 9.29
N ARG A 168 10.45 17.19 9.76
CA ARG A 168 11.42 16.10 9.84
C ARG A 168 12.02 15.77 8.48
N ALA A 169 11.19 15.62 7.44
CA ALA A 169 11.65 15.35 6.08
C ALA A 169 12.60 16.46 5.56
N ALA A 170 12.26 17.72 5.81
CA ALA A 170 13.10 18.84 5.40
C ALA A 170 14.43 18.90 6.17
N ARG A 171 14.41 18.67 7.49
CA ARG A 171 15.61 18.61 8.34
C ARG A 171 16.51 17.43 7.94
N ALA A 172 15.93 16.26 7.65
CA ALA A 172 16.65 15.10 7.15
C ALA A 172 17.32 15.38 5.80
N ALA A 173 16.60 15.99 4.86
CA ALA A 173 17.15 16.42 3.58
C ALA A 173 18.27 17.47 3.72
N ALA A 174 18.22 18.31 4.76
CA ALA A 174 19.28 19.26 5.10
C ALA A 174 20.50 18.63 5.80
N GLY A 175 20.48 17.32 6.06
CA GLY A 175 21.58 16.60 6.72
C GLY A 175 21.67 16.84 8.22
N ASP A 176 20.57 17.23 8.88
CA ASP A 176 20.53 17.42 10.33
C ASP A 176 20.80 16.08 11.05
N PRO A 177 21.88 15.96 11.85
CA PRO A 177 22.29 14.70 12.47
C PRO A 177 21.30 14.18 13.53
N GLU A 178 20.34 14.99 13.98
CA GLU A 178 19.30 14.53 14.90
C GLU A 178 18.18 13.73 14.22
N VAL A 179 17.99 13.90 12.91
CA VAL A 179 16.90 13.26 12.15
C VAL A 179 17.34 12.53 10.88
N ALA A 180 18.44 12.96 10.25
CA ALA A 180 19.01 12.28 9.09
C ALA A 180 19.66 10.97 9.55
N GLY A 181 19.29 9.83 8.96
CA GLY A 181 19.78 8.54 9.44
C GLY A 181 19.09 8.01 10.69
N VAL A 182 18.18 8.78 11.31
CA VAL A 182 17.60 8.47 12.62
C VAL A 182 16.11 8.16 12.47
N ALA A 183 15.69 6.99 12.96
CA ALA A 183 14.27 6.64 13.01
C ALA A 183 13.53 7.55 14.01
N PRO A 184 12.29 7.99 13.71
CA PRO A 184 11.47 8.78 14.62
C PRO A 184 11.34 8.12 16.00
N SER A 185 11.21 8.96 17.03
CA SER A 185 10.81 8.49 18.36
C SER A 185 9.47 7.78 18.27
N ARG A 186 9.33 6.77 19.12
CA ARG A 186 8.33 5.71 19.00
C ARG A 186 7.40 5.62 20.18
N ASP A 187 7.86 6.15 21.32
CA ASP A 187 7.15 6.16 22.58
C ASP A 187 6.51 7.54 22.69
N ASP A 188 5.18 7.57 22.62
CA ASP A 188 4.42 8.81 22.75
C ASP A 188 4.71 9.40 24.12
N LEU A 189 5.32 10.59 24.13
CA LEU A 189 5.65 11.27 25.36
C LEU A 189 4.38 11.63 26.11
N LEU A 190 3.29 11.89 25.39
CA LEU A 190 1.98 12.22 25.92
C LEU A 190 1.12 10.99 26.25
N ALA A 191 1.68 9.77 26.26
CA ALA A 191 0.99 8.60 26.77
C ALA A 191 0.80 8.62 28.31
N ARG A 192 -0.26 7.98 28.79
CA ARG A 192 -0.58 7.88 30.24
C ARG A 192 0.47 7.05 30.98
N GLY A 193 0.97 7.55 32.11
CA GLY A 193 1.79 6.77 33.04
C GLY A 193 3.12 7.41 33.41
N ARG A 194 4.00 6.62 34.02
CA ARG A 194 5.36 7.04 34.40
C ARG A 194 6.22 7.12 33.14
N LEU A 195 7.07 8.14 33.08
CA LEU A 195 8.15 8.17 32.10
C LEU A 195 9.15 7.03 32.44
N GLY A 196 9.60 6.29 31.42
CA GLY A 196 10.53 5.18 31.59
C GLY A 196 11.97 5.66 31.80
N ALA A 197 12.84 4.85 32.40
CA ALA A 197 14.21 5.25 32.78
C ALA A 197 15.18 5.57 31.60
N ALA A 198 14.75 5.45 30.34
CA ALA A 198 15.55 5.74 29.15
C ALA A 198 15.46 7.22 28.72
N GLU A 199 15.61 8.14 29.68
CA GLU A 199 15.39 9.59 29.53
C GLU A 199 16.69 10.35 29.26
N ARG A 200 17.21 10.31 28.03
CA ARG A 200 18.25 11.27 27.62
C ARG A 200 17.92 12.12 26.40
N ARG A 201 16.82 11.83 25.69
CA ARG A 201 16.31 12.63 24.56
C ARG A 201 14.79 12.50 24.49
N LEU A 202 14.08 13.16 25.41
CA LEU A 202 12.62 13.24 25.33
C LEU A 202 12.26 14.17 24.17
N SER A 203 11.65 13.63 23.12
CA SER A 203 11.11 14.40 21.99
C SER A 203 9.67 13.98 21.75
N LEU A 204 8.84 14.95 21.34
CA LEU A 204 7.46 14.68 20.93
C LEU A 204 7.46 13.86 19.64
N THR A 205 6.59 12.86 19.59
CA THR A 205 6.27 12.12 18.36
C THR A 205 5.42 12.98 17.41
N GLU A 206 5.21 12.48 16.19
CA GLU A 206 4.30 13.12 15.22
C GLU A 206 2.85 13.14 15.75
N GLU A 207 2.42 12.05 16.41
CA GLU A 207 1.14 11.94 17.12
C GLU A 207 1.05 12.94 18.29
N ASP A 208 2.10 13.05 19.11
CA ASP A 208 2.14 14.02 20.21
C ASP A 208 1.91 15.45 19.70
N LEU A 209 2.52 15.81 18.57
CA LEU A 209 2.35 17.12 17.93
C LEU A 209 0.93 17.30 17.37
N GLY A 210 0.28 16.22 16.91
CA GLY A 210 -1.15 16.19 16.63
C GLY A 210 -2.00 16.51 17.88
N ARG A 211 -1.69 15.88 19.02
CA ARG A 211 -2.37 16.16 20.30
C ARG A 211 -2.16 17.58 20.81
N VAL A 212 -0.98 18.15 20.61
CA VAL A 212 -0.74 19.57 20.86
C VAL A 212 -1.62 20.46 19.98
N GLY A 213 -1.82 20.08 18.71
CA GLY A 213 -2.79 20.73 17.82
C GLY A 213 -4.22 20.74 18.38
N GLU A 214 -4.68 19.63 18.95
CA GLU A 214 -5.99 19.55 19.62
C GLU A 214 -6.08 20.43 20.88
N LEU A 215 -5.03 20.47 21.71
CA LEU A 215 -4.96 21.34 22.90
C LEU A 215 -5.09 22.81 22.49
N ASN A 216 -4.35 23.22 21.46
CA ASN A 216 -4.40 24.57 20.90
C ASN A 216 -5.78 24.92 20.34
N TYR A 217 -6.41 23.99 19.61
CA TYR A 217 -7.75 24.17 19.08
C TYR A 217 -8.79 24.37 20.19
N LEU A 218 -8.82 23.49 21.19
CA LEU A 218 -9.79 23.56 22.28
C LEU A 218 -9.60 24.80 23.14
N ALA A 219 -8.35 25.21 23.39
CA ALA A 219 -8.03 26.46 24.08
C ALA A 219 -8.52 27.70 23.32
N ALA A 220 -8.36 27.74 22.00
CA ALA A 220 -8.91 28.82 21.17
C ALA A 220 -10.45 28.85 21.26
N ARG A 221 -11.10 27.69 21.17
CA ARG A 221 -12.55 27.54 21.21
C ARG A 221 -13.18 27.94 22.55
N MET A 222 -12.59 27.56 23.69
CA MET A 222 -13.14 27.93 25.00
C MET A 222 -13.11 29.45 25.25
N ASN A 223 -12.25 30.18 24.54
CA ASN A 223 -12.06 31.62 24.64
C ASN A 223 -12.68 32.42 23.48
N ASP A 224 -13.29 31.75 22.50
CA ASP A 224 -13.89 32.40 21.34
C ASP A 224 -15.23 33.04 21.70
N THR A 225 -15.23 34.36 21.86
CA THR A 225 -16.41 35.16 22.24
C THR A 225 -17.55 35.13 21.21
N THR A 226 -17.31 34.67 19.99
CA THR A 226 -18.36 34.48 18.98
C THR A 226 -19.22 33.24 19.25
N LEU A 227 -18.74 32.34 20.11
CA LEU A 227 -19.46 31.16 20.56
C LEU A 227 -20.30 31.45 21.79
N ASP A 228 -21.47 30.81 21.83
CA ASP A 228 -22.30 30.80 23.02
C ASP A 228 -21.55 30.18 24.23
N ALA A 229 -22.03 30.51 25.44
CA ALA A 229 -21.41 30.07 26.67
C ALA A 229 -21.39 28.53 26.80
N SER A 230 -22.37 27.83 26.23
CA SER A 230 -22.45 26.36 26.30
C SER A 230 -21.34 25.71 25.49
N ARG A 231 -21.09 26.20 24.27
CA ARG A 231 -20.01 25.70 23.39
C ARG A 231 -18.62 26.00 23.95
N ARG A 232 -18.46 27.15 24.60
CA ARG A 232 -17.21 27.49 25.30
C ARG A 232 -16.98 26.59 26.51
N ALA A 233 -18.02 26.33 27.30
CA ALA A 233 -17.96 25.40 28.43
C ALA A 233 -17.64 23.97 27.97
N GLU A 234 -18.29 23.50 26.90
CA GLU A 234 -17.98 22.19 26.30
C GLU A 234 -16.53 22.10 25.82
N ALA A 235 -16.01 23.11 25.13
CA ALA A 235 -14.60 23.14 24.71
C ALA A 235 -13.63 23.11 25.90
N ARG A 236 -13.97 23.77 27.01
CA ARG A 236 -13.19 23.76 28.26
C ARG A 236 -13.20 22.36 28.91
N GLY A 237 -14.36 21.71 28.95
CA GLY A 237 -14.51 20.35 29.45
C GLY A 237 -13.68 19.34 28.66
N GLU A 238 -13.78 19.40 27.33
CA GLU A 238 -13.00 18.58 26.40
C GLU A 238 -11.50 18.85 26.51
N LEU A 239 -11.09 20.11 26.71
CA LEU A 239 -9.68 20.46 26.97
C LEU A 239 -9.19 19.83 28.27
N SER A 240 -9.98 19.93 29.34
CA SER A 240 -9.67 19.33 30.64
C SER A 240 -9.55 17.79 30.56
N ALA A 241 -10.39 17.15 29.73
CA ALA A 241 -10.33 15.72 29.45
C ALA A 241 -9.10 15.33 28.64
N LEU A 242 -8.74 16.11 27.61
CA LEU A 242 -7.54 15.87 26.81
C LEU A 242 -6.27 16.02 27.65
N ILE A 243 -6.17 17.05 28.50
CA ILE A 243 -5.06 17.22 29.47
C ILE A 243 -4.91 15.99 30.39
N ASP A 244 -6.03 15.39 30.81
CA ASP A 244 -6.04 14.18 31.62
C ASP A 244 -5.62 12.94 30.83
N HIS A 245 -5.99 12.90 29.55
CA HIS A 245 -5.66 11.82 28.63
C HIS A 245 -4.18 11.82 28.26
N THR A 246 -3.58 12.99 28.02
CA THR A 246 -2.18 13.16 27.57
C THR A 246 -1.14 13.11 28.69
N GLY A 247 -1.56 12.74 29.92
CA GLY A 247 -0.65 12.67 31.07
C GLY A 247 -0.07 14.03 31.51
N LEU A 248 -0.64 15.14 31.04
CA LEU A 248 -0.25 16.52 31.41
C LEU A 248 -0.80 16.92 32.79
N ARG A 249 -1.70 16.12 33.37
CA ARG A 249 -2.20 16.23 34.74
C ARG A 249 -1.92 14.94 35.53
N PRO A 250 -1.43 15.01 36.78
CA PRO A 250 -1.34 13.84 37.65
C PRO A 250 -2.74 13.27 37.93
N GLN A 251 -2.90 11.96 37.79
CA GLN A 251 -4.20 11.29 38.05
C GLN A 251 -4.30 10.82 39.49
N ALA A 252 -3.17 10.41 40.07
CA ALA A 252 -3.09 9.98 41.44
C ALA A 252 -3.49 11.10 42.41
N PRO A 253 -4.23 10.79 43.50
CA PRO A 253 -4.55 11.80 44.52
C PRO A 253 -3.28 12.33 45.18
N ALA A 254 -3.27 13.60 45.57
CA ALA A 254 -2.10 14.28 46.15
C ALA A 254 -1.50 13.61 47.41
N GLY A 255 -2.28 12.78 48.12
CA GLY A 255 -1.83 12.02 49.28
C GLY A 255 -1.33 10.60 48.98
N SER A 256 -1.30 10.17 47.73
CA SER A 256 -0.86 8.82 47.35
C SER A 256 0.65 8.75 47.07
N GLU A 257 1.25 7.58 47.31
CA GLU A 257 2.68 7.34 47.03
C GLU A 257 3.05 7.47 45.54
N ARG A 258 2.07 7.37 44.63
CA ARG A 258 2.28 7.53 43.18
C ARG A 258 2.32 8.99 42.74
N TYR A 259 1.73 9.89 43.52
CA TYR A 259 1.57 11.30 43.15
C TYR A 259 2.88 12.02 42.83
N PRO A 260 3.96 11.91 43.64
CA PRO A 260 5.20 12.64 43.33
C PRO A 260 5.78 12.26 41.96
N ALA A 261 5.76 10.98 41.60
CA ALA A 261 6.26 10.48 40.33
C ALA A 261 5.39 10.92 39.14
N GLU A 262 4.05 10.83 39.28
CA GLU A 262 3.13 11.30 38.23
C GLU A 262 3.17 12.82 38.05
N PHE A 263 3.32 13.57 39.15
CA PHE A 263 3.46 15.02 39.12
C PHE A 263 4.76 15.42 38.39
N GLN A 264 5.88 14.79 38.71
CA GLN A 264 7.15 15.03 38.02
C GLN A 264 7.07 14.70 36.52
N ALA A 265 6.45 13.57 36.16
CA ALA A 265 6.23 13.21 34.76
C ALA A 265 5.37 14.24 34.02
N ALA A 266 4.26 14.68 34.64
CA ALA A 266 3.41 15.72 34.08
C ALA A 266 4.15 17.07 33.93
N ASP A 267 5.02 17.42 34.86
CA ASP A 267 5.83 18.64 34.80
C ASP A 267 6.78 18.63 33.60
N ILE A 268 7.54 17.54 33.43
CA ILE A 268 8.44 17.35 32.29
C ILE A 268 7.69 17.41 30.96
N ARG A 269 6.52 16.76 30.86
CA ARG A 269 5.69 16.81 29.65
C ARG A 269 5.24 18.24 29.36
N ARG A 270 4.79 18.98 30.39
CA ARG A 270 4.36 20.38 30.25
C ARG A 270 5.48 21.28 29.76
N ASP A 271 6.69 21.14 30.31
CA ASP A 271 7.87 21.90 29.88
C ASP A 271 8.20 21.63 28.40
N ILE A 272 8.09 20.37 27.96
CA ILE A 272 8.38 19.98 26.57
C ILE A 272 7.30 20.49 25.60
N VAL A 273 6.01 20.43 25.97
CA VAL A 273 4.94 20.92 25.08
C VAL A 273 4.85 22.44 25.03
N ASP A 274 5.33 23.18 26.04
CA ASP A 274 5.14 24.63 26.17
C ASP A 274 5.58 25.41 24.92
N GLN A 275 6.71 25.01 24.31
CA GLN A 275 7.23 25.64 23.09
C GLN A 275 6.33 25.48 21.84
N HIS A 276 5.35 24.57 21.90
CA HIS A 276 4.41 24.27 20.81
C HIS A 276 2.99 24.78 21.10
N LEU A 277 2.76 25.36 22.29
CA LEU A 277 1.46 25.88 22.68
C LEU A 277 1.26 27.32 22.21
N THR A 278 0.02 27.62 21.84
CA THR A 278 -0.44 29.01 21.72
C THR A 278 -0.51 29.65 23.11
N PRO A 279 -0.38 30.98 23.24
CA PRO A 279 -0.49 31.65 24.54
C PRO A 279 -1.78 31.30 25.30
N MET A 280 -2.89 31.17 24.58
CA MET A 280 -4.19 30.78 25.14
C MET A 280 -4.18 29.35 25.70
N ALA A 281 -3.51 28.42 25.03
CA ALA A 281 -3.37 27.06 25.51
C ALA A 281 -2.43 26.97 26.72
N THR A 282 -1.32 27.72 26.72
CA THR A 282 -0.45 27.82 27.90
C THR A 282 -1.21 28.33 29.13
N ASP A 283 -2.01 29.39 28.97
CA ASP A 283 -2.84 29.92 30.07
C ASP A 283 -3.86 28.89 30.55
N ALA A 284 -4.55 28.20 29.63
CA ALA A 284 -5.51 27.16 29.97
C ALA A 284 -4.86 25.95 30.65
N LEU A 285 -3.64 25.56 30.26
CA LEU A 285 -2.87 24.49 30.90
C LEU A 285 -2.46 24.87 32.33
N ARG A 286 -2.05 26.11 32.59
CA ARG A 286 -1.77 26.58 33.96
C ARG A 286 -3.00 26.49 34.86
N GLU A 287 -4.18 26.75 34.29
CA GLU A 287 -5.45 26.70 35.03
C GLU A 287 -5.96 25.26 35.24
N LEU A 288 -5.95 24.45 34.19
CA LEU A 288 -6.62 23.14 34.17
C LEU A 288 -5.69 21.98 34.52
N ALA A 289 -4.38 22.03 34.27
CA ALA A 289 -3.47 20.90 34.51
C ALA A 289 -3.07 20.70 35.99
N VAL A 290 -3.96 21.10 36.92
CA VAL A 290 -3.83 20.88 38.36
C VAL A 290 -4.57 19.59 38.77
N PRO A 291 -4.23 18.99 39.93
CA PRO A 291 -4.97 17.85 40.47
C PRO A 291 -6.47 18.13 40.57
N VAL A 292 -7.30 17.08 40.42
CA VAL A 292 -8.78 17.21 40.37
C VAL A 292 -9.35 17.88 41.62
N GLU A 293 -8.69 17.78 42.76
CA GLU A 293 -9.08 18.40 44.02
C GLU A 293 -8.88 19.92 44.04
N ARG A 294 -8.06 20.46 43.13
CA ARG A 294 -7.78 21.91 43.00
C ARG A 294 -8.56 22.58 41.87
N LEU A 295 -9.29 21.81 41.07
CA LEU A 295 -10.15 22.35 40.02
C LEU A 295 -11.41 23.01 40.61
N GLY A 296 -11.99 23.96 39.88
CA GLY A 296 -13.31 24.49 40.21
C GLY A 296 -14.38 23.38 40.19
N ALA A 297 -15.46 23.56 40.97
CA ALA A 297 -16.46 22.50 41.18
C ALA A 297 -17.08 21.95 39.88
N ALA A 298 -17.31 22.81 38.88
CA ALA A 298 -17.81 22.41 37.57
C ALA A 298 -16.79 21.55 36.81
N ASP A 299 -15.57 22.05 36.62
CA ASP A 299 -14.49 21.33 35.93
C ASP A 299 -14.15 19.99 36.61
N ALA A 300 -14.14 19.96 37.94
CA ALA A 300 -13.90 18.75 38.71
C ALA A 300 -15.01 17.70 38.53
N THR A 301 -16.26 18.13 38.39
CA THR A 301 -17.40 17.23 38.14
C THR A 301 -17.30 16.65 36.75
N GLU A 302 -17.11 17.49 35.74
CA GLU A 302 -16.98 17.07 34.35
C GLU A 302 -15.79 16.11 34.13
N LEU A 303 -14.65 16.38 34.78
CA LEU A 303 -13.50 15.49 34.72
C LEU A 303 -13.75 14.14 35.37
N ARG A 304 -14.45 14.09 36.51
CA ARG A 304 -14.81 12.82 37.17
C ARG A 304 -15.75 11.99 36.30
N GLU A 305 -16.72 12.64 35.66
CA GLU A 305 -17.60 11.97 34.70
C GLU A 305 -16.83 11.45 33.49
N PHE A 306 -15.89 12.24 32.96
CA PHE A 306 -14.98 11.79 31.89
C PHE A 306 -14.20 10.54 32.31
N ARG A 307 -13.53 10.56 33.47
CA ARG A 307 -12.75 9.43 33.98
C ARG A 307 -13.63 8.18 34.14
N SER A 308 -14.84 8.35 34.67
CA SER A 308 -15.82 7.26 34.78
C SER A 308 -16.17 6.68 33.40
N ARG A 309 -16.52 7.51 32.41
CA ARG A 309 -16.78 7.03 31.04
C ARG A 309 -15.56 6.35 30.41
N ALA A 310 -14.37 6.90 30.63
CA ALA A 310 -13.13 6.35 30.10
C ALA A 310 -12.80 4.97 30.70
N GLU A 311 -13.11 4.73 31.98
CA GLU A 311 -12.96 3.42 32.62
C GLU A 311 -13.91 2.38 32.01
N HIS A 312 -15.16 2.76 31.73
CA HIS A 312 -16.14 1.87 31.08
C HIS A 312 -15.85 1.60 29.60
N ALA A 313 -15.15 2.53 28.93
CA ALA A 313 -14.76 2.43 27.53
C ALA A 313 -13.45 1.66 27.30
N ARG A 314 -12.74 1.24 28.35
CA ARG A 314 -11.50 0.45 28.19
C ARG A 314 -11.85 -0.92 27.58
N PRO A 315 -11.21 -1.32 26.47
CA PRO A 315 -11.34 -2.67 25.95
C PRO A 315 -10.96 -3.69 27.03
N LEU A 316 -11.80 -4.70 27.23
CA LEU A 316 -11.45 -5.88 28.01
C LEU A 316 -10.45 -6.71 27.21
N GLY A 317 -9.18 -6.65 27.59
CA GLY A 317 -8.13 -7.55 27.11
C GLY A 317 -7.38 -7.05 25.87
N ALA A 318 -6.27 -6.33 26.09
CA ALA A 318 -5.16 -6.38 25.14
C ALA A 318 -4.42 -7.69 25.40
N SER A 319 -4.50 -8.64 24.45
CA SER A 319 -3.73 -9.88 24.53
C SER A 319 -2.26 -9.54 24.71
N ALA A 320 -1.67 -10.09 25.75
CA ALA A 320 -0.33 -9.79 26.19
C ALA A 320 0.74 -10.59 25.43
N GLU A 321 0.55 -10.99 24.17
CA GLU A 321 1.57 -11.75 23.41
C GLU A 321 1.54 -11.42 21.91
N ALA A 322 1.81 -10.17 21.55
CA ALA A 322 2.16 -9.86 20.15
C ALA A 322 3.64 -10.23 19.88
N PRO A 323 3.95 -10.96 18.80
CA PRO A 323 5.34 -11.27 18.43
C PRO A 323 6.16 -10.00 18.13
N PRO A 324 7.49 -10.03 18.30
CA PRO A 324 8.34 -8.86 18.05
C PRO A 324 8.20 -8.37 16.61
N LEU A 325 8.14 -7.05 16.45
CA LEU A 325 8.08 -6.40 15.14
C LEU A 325 9.31 -6.79 14.30
N PRO A 326 9.15 -7.13 13.00
CA PRO A 326 10.30 -7.47 12.17
C PRO A 326 11.31 -6.32 12.03
N GLY A 327 12.59 -6.65 11.92
CA GLY A 327 13.70 -5.69 11.91
C GLY A 327 14.23 -5.33 13.30
N PHE A 328 13.80 -6.03 14.36
CA PHE A 328 14.22 -5.79 15.73
C PHE A 328 14.93 -7.02 16.30
N ARG A 329 15.92 -6.76 17.15
CA ARG A 329 16.62 -7.78 17.90
C ARG A 329 15.73 -8.34 19.03
N PRO A 330 16.03 -9.52 19.58
CA PRO A 330 15.29 -10.09 20.70
C PRO A 330 15.25 -9.22 21.97
N ASP A 331 16.21 -8.31 22.13
CA ASP A 331 16.25 -7.33 23.23
C ASP A 331 15.37 -6.08 22.98
N GLY A 332 14.69 -6.02 21.83
CA GLY A 332 13.84 -4.90 21.42
C GLY A 332 14.60 -3.76 20.75
N SER A 333 15.92 -3.85 20.59
CA SER A 333 16.69 -2.82 19.85
C SER A 333 16.49 -2.94 18.33
N PRO A 334 16.40 -1.83 17.59
CA PRO A 334 16.32 -1.88 16.13
C PRO A 334 17.64 -2.36 15.51
N VAL A 335 17.55 -3.14 14.44
CA VAL A 335 18.70 -3.46 13.57
C VAL A 335 19.23 -2.17 12.89
N PRO A 336 20.52 -1.82 13.02
CA PRO A 336 21.10 -0.66 12.38
C PRO A 336 21.07 -0.74 10.85
N ARG A 337 21.10 0.43 10.18
CA ARG A 337 21.07 0.51 8.70
C ARG A 337 22.23 -0.22 8.05
N GLU A 338 23.41 -0.10 8.63
CA GLU A 338 24.65 -0.74 8.20
C GLU A 338 24.61 -2.28 8.32
N GLU A 339 23.76 -2.82 9.20
CA GLU A 339 23.60 -4.26 9.39
C GLU A 339 22.49 -4.86 8.52
N LEU A 340 21.70 -4.04 7.81
CA LEU A 340 20.49 -4.47 7.11
C LEU A 340 20.74 -5.64 6.16
N ALA A 341 21.73 -5.53 5.27
CA ALA A 341 22.03 -6.57 4.29
C ALA A 341 22.40 -7.90 4.95
N ALA A 342 23.20 -7.84 6.04
CA ALA A 342 23.59 -9.02 6.79
C ALA A 342 22.41 -9.62 7.58
N ALA A 343 21.51 -8.79 8.11
CA ALA A 343 20.29 -9.24 8.79
C ALA A 343 19.34 -9.93 7.80
N ALA A 344 19.10 -9.33 6.63
CA ALA A 344 18.29 -9.92 5.57
C ALA A 344 18.84 -11.28 5.11
N ALA A 345 20.15 -11.41 4.95
CA ALA A 345 20.79 -12.69 4.62
C ALA A 345 20.59 -13.75 5.71
N ARG A 346 20.73 -13.38 6.99
CA ARG A 346 20.48 -14.31 8.11
C ARG A 346 19.02 -14.76 8.18
N ALA A 347 18.07 -13.85 7.95
CA ALA A 347 16.65 -14.18 7.92
C ALA A 347 16.32 -15.14 6.75
N ALA A 348 16.93 -14.91 5.59
CA ALA A 348 16.84 -15.80 4.43
C ALA A 348 17.30 -17.23 4.75
N ASP A 349 18.46 -17.36 5.40
CA ASP A 349 19.02 -18.66 5.80
C ASP A 349 18.13 -19.34 6.83
N GLN A 350 17.55 -18.58 7.76
CA GLN A 350 16.61 -19.09 8.75
C GLN A 350 15.34 -19.63 8.09
N ARG A 351 14.76 -18.88 7.14
CA ARG A 351 13.60 -19.33 6.37
C ARG A 351 13.89 -20.60 5.59
N THR A 352 15.03 -20.67 4.92
CA THR A 352 15.45 -21.86 4.17
C THR A 352 15.53 -23.10 5.08
N ARG A 353 16.12 -22.96 6.27
CA ARG A 353 16.20 -24.04 7.26
C ARG A 353 14.81 -24.44 7.80
N ALA A 354 13.97 -23.46 8.11
CA ALA A 354 12.60 -23.71 8.58
C ALA A 354 11.75 -24.42 7.52
N ALA A 355 11.93 -24.06 6.25
CA ALA A 355 11.27 -24.70 5.12
C ALA A 355 11.65 -26.17 4.97
N ALA A 356 12.96 -26.46 5.00
CA ALA A 356 13.47 -27.82 4.95
C ALA A 356 12.96 -28.68 6.13
N GLY A 357 13.00 -28.14 7.35
CA GLY A 357 12.52 -28.82 8.55
C GLY A 357 11.01 -29.10 8.51
N THR A 358 10.21 -28.15 8.02
CA THR A 358 8.75 -28.33 7.87
C THR A 358 8.44 -29.42 6.85
N LEU A 359 9.14 -29.45 5.70
CA LEU A 359 8.97 -30.51 4.70
C LEU A 359 9.33 -31.90 5.25
N GLU A 360 10.43 -32.02 6.00
CA GLU A 360 10.82 -33.26 6.65
C GLU A 360 9.75 -33.73 7.64
N GLN A 361 9.22 -32.81 8.47
CA GLN A 361 8.15 -33.11 9.41
C GLN A 361 6.88 -33.63 8.72
N LEU A 362 6.41 -32.95 7.68
CA LEU A 362 5.20 -33.34 6.93
C LEU A 362 5.37 -34.74 6.31
N ARG A 363 6.55 -35.03 5.75
CA ARG A 363 6.87 -36.35 5.16
C ARG A 363 6.95 -37.44 6.22
N ALA A 364 7.59 -37.16 7.36
CA ALA A 364 7.69 -38.11 8.46
C ALA A 364 6.32 -38.44 9.07
N GLU A 365 5.45 -37.44 9.24
CA GLU A 365 4.07 -37.64 9.71
C GLU A 365 3.26 -38.48 8.72
N ALA A 366 3.37 -38.21 7.42
CA ALA A 366 2.71 -38.99 6.39
C ALA A 366 3.16 -40.46 6.39
N ALA A 367 4.48 -40.69 6.50
CA ALA A 367 5.05 -42.04 6.55
C ALA A 367 4.66 -42.80 7.83
N THR A 368 4.56 -42.11 8.97
CA THR A 368 4.24 -42.72 10.26
C THR A 368 2.76 -43.09 10.39
N THR A 369 1.87 -42.20 9.94
CA THR A 369 0.42 -42.38 10.09
C THR A 369 -0.22 -43.13 8.92
N GLY A 370 0.47 -43.18 7.78
CA GLY A 370 -0.10 -43.69 6.52
C GLY A 370 -1.16 -42.75 5.91
N ALA A 371 -1.34 -41.55 6.46
CA ALA A 371 -2.30 -40.55 6.01
C ALA A 371 -1.61 -39.19 5.84
N TRP A 372 -2.15 -38.35 4.95
CA TRP A 372 -1.61 -37.00 4.76
C TRP A 372 -1.85 -36.10 5.99
N PRO A 373 -0.85 -35.30 6.40
CA PRO A 373 -1.00 -34.34 7.51
C PRO A 373 -2.18 -33.41 7.31
N THR A 374 -2.84 -33.02 8.39
CA THR A 374 -3.94 -32.04 8.37
C THR A 374 -3.45 -30.72 8.94
N ARG A 375 -3.66 -29.60 8.22
CA ARG A 375 -3.25 -28.25 8.63
C ARG A 375 -4.20 -27.20 8.07
N GLU A 376 -4.32 -26.06 8.76
CA GLU A 376 -4.75 -24.82 8.10
C GLU A 376 -3.68 -24.40 7.09
N VAL A 377 -4.10 -23.87 5.92
CA VAL A 377 -3.19 -23.58 4.80
C VAL A 377 -3.33 -22.14 4.32
N VAL A 378 -2.18 -21.47 4.18
CA VAL A 378 -2.04 -20.16 3.55
C VAL A 378 -1.12 -20.30 2.34
N ILE A 379 -1.59 -19.88 1.17
CA ILE A 379 -0.84 -19.96 -0.10
C ILE A 379 -0.49 -18.54 -0.56
N GLY A 380 0.80 -18.25 -0.72
CA GLY A 380 1.32 -16.91 -1.03
C GLY A 380 1.77 -16.13 0.20
N GLY A 381 2.41 -14.99 -0.02
CA GLY A 381 3.10 -14.24 1.03
C GLY A 381 3.16 -12.73 0.77
N GLY A 382 4.35 -12.17 0.88
CA GLY A 382 4.60 -10.73 0.77
C GLY A 382 4.09 -9.97 2.00
N ALA A 383 3.61 -8.74 1.79
CA ALA A 383 2.99 -7.94 2.86
C ALA A 383 1.81 -8.63 3.56
N SER A 384 1.15 -9.60 2.92
CA SER A 384 0.01 -10.32 3.50
C SER A 384 0.41 -11.21 4.68
N LEU A 385 1.71 -11.51 4.86
CA LEU A 385 2.22 -12.34 5.96
C LEU A 385 1.91 -11.77 7.34
N VAL A 386 1.66 -10.47 7.44
CA VAL A 386 1.31 -9.80 8.70
C VAL A 386 -0.02 -10.29 9.29
N GLY A 387 -0.96 -10.72 8.44
CA GLY A 387 -2.24 -11.28 8.84
C GLY A 387 -2.27 -12.81 8.87
N ARG A 388 -1.10 -13.46 8.81
CA ARG A 388 -1.01 -14.92 8.83
C ARG A 388 -1.19 -15.43 10.26
N GLU A 389 -2.06 -16.42 10.44
CA GLU A 389 -2.09 -17.21 11.66
C GLU A 389 -0.72 -17.89 11.88
N PRO A 390 -0.11 -17.80 13.07
CA PRO A 390 1.23 -18.36 13.31
C PRO A 390 1.31 -19.86 13.01
N ASP A 391 0.30 -20.63 13.40
CA ASP A 391 0.27 -22.09 13.29
C ASP A 391 -0.16 -22.61 11.91
N ALA A 392 -0.70 -21.75 11.04
CA ALA A 392 -1.09 -22.13 9.70
C ALA A 392 0.15 -22.44 8.83
N LEU A 393 0.06 -23.51 8.03
CA LEU A 393 1.10 -23.87 7.07
C LEU A 393 1.17 -22.83 5.94
N LEU A 394 2.26 -22.07 5.92
CA LEU A 394 2.58 -21.16 4.83
C LEU A 394 3.21 -21.92 3.66
N VAL A 395 2.67 -21.76 2.46
CA VAL A 395 3.35 -22.16 1.22
C VAL A 395 3.57 -20.92 0.37
N ASP A 396 4.82 -20.47 0.29
CA ASP A 396 5.18 -19.24 -0.40
C ASP A 396 6.57 -19.33 -1.02
N ALA A 397 6.68 -19.05 -2.32
CA ALA A 397 7.95 -19.01 -3.00
C ALA A 397 8.70 -17.74 -2.58
N ARG A 398 9.77 -17.91 -1.79
CA ARG A 398 10.60 -16.80 -1.29
C ARG A 398 11.02 -15.87 -2.41
N GLY A 399 10.85 -14.57 -2.18
CA GLY A 399 11.29 -13.54 -3.10
C GLY A 399 10.42 -13.38 -4.34
N ARG A 400 9.32 -14.13 -4.50
CA ARG A 400 8.35 -13.92 -5.59
C ARG A 400 7.77 -12.50 -5.62
N TRP A 401 7.71 -11.85 -4.46
CA TRP A 401 7.12 -10.53 -4.27
C TRP A 401 8.20 -9.44 -4.30
N HIS A 402 7.91 -8.31 -4.96
CA HIS A 402 8.80 -7.14 -5.01
C HIS A 402 10.20 -7.41 -5.57
N LEU A 403 10.25 -8.05 -6.75
CA LEU A 403 11.48 -8.51 -7.42
C LEU A 403 12.32 -7.43 -8.11
N ASP A 404 11.90 -6.16 -8.09
CA ASP A 404 12.62 -5.06 -8.75
C ASP A 404 14.11 -5.03 -8.33
N PRO A 405 15.08 -5.27 -9.24
CA PRO A 405 16.51 -5.10 -8.97
C PRO A 405 16.94 -3.68 -8.61
N GLY A 406 16.06 -2.69 -8.73
CA GLY A 406 16.28 -1.32 -8.30
C GLY A 406 16.54 -1.15 -6.80
N GLN A 407 16.69 0.11 -6.38
CA GLN A 407 17.15 0.49 -5.04
C GLN A 407 16.18 0.11 -3.90
N GLY A 408 14.96 -0.33 -4.19
CA GLY A 408 13.95 -0.60 -3.18
C GLY A 408 12.54 -0.78 -3.72
N ILE A 409 11.51 -0.72 -2.87
CA ILE A 409 10.13 -0.56 -3.37
C ILE A 409 9.91 0.86 -3.91
N VAL A 410 8.80 1.07 -4.61
CA VAL A 410 8.53 2.33 -5.32
C VAL A 410 8.14 3.48 -4.39
N GLN A 411 7.93 3.17 -3.11
CA GLN A 411 7.53 4.10 -2.06
C GLN A 411 8.69 4.54 -1.17
N SER A 412 8.53 5.72 -0.57
CA SER A 412 9.38 6.20 0.53
C SER A 412 8.84 5.84 1.91
N PRO A 413 9.65 5.91 2.98
CA PRO A 413 9.19 5.72 4.35
C PRO A 413 7.96 6.57 4.73
N ASP A 414 7.90 7.85 4.34
CA ASP A 414 6.72 8.69 4.63
C ASP A 414 5.45 8.16 3.95
N GLN A 415 5.58 7.64 2.72
CA GLN A 415 4.46 7.07 1.97
C GLN A 415 3.97 5.74 2.56
N VAL A 416 4.80 5.03 3.33
CA VAL A 416 4.43 3.74 3.95
C VAL A 416 4.52 3.74 5.46
N ARG A 417 4.51 4.92 6.09
CA ARG A 417 4.66 5.09 7.55
C ARG A 417 3.69 4.24 8.37
N ASP A 418 2.46 4.04 7.86
CA ASP A 418 1.41 3.24 8.50
C ASP A 418 1.73 1.74 8.57
N MET A 419 2.76 1.24 7.86
CA MET A 419 3.16 -0.17 7.93
C MET A 419 3.52 -0.60 9.35
N ARG A 420 4.10 0.30 10.14
CA ARG A 420 4.48 -0.01 11.53
C ARG A 420 3.26 -0.41 12.37
N ALA A 421 2.15 0.32 12.22
CA ALA A 421 0.92 0.04 12.94
C ALA A 421 0.32 -1.34 12.60
N THR A 422 0.66 -1.91 11.43
CA THR A 422 0.18 -3.23 11.02
C THR A 422 0.98 -4.38 11.62
N GLY A 423 2.21 -4.14 12.09
CA GLY A 423 3.13 -5.19 12.52
C GLY A 423 4.06 -5.73 11.43
N LEU A 424 4.08 -5.11 10.24
CA LEU A 424 4.91 -5.54 9.11
C LEU A 424 6.38 -5.12 9.25
N GLY A 425 6.65 -3.92 9.74
CA GLY A 425 8.00 -3.37 9.90
C GLY A 425 7.99 -1.84 9.91
N ASP A 426 9.15 -1.22 10.17
CA ASP A 426 9.33 0.24 10.19
C ASP A 426 10.32 0.71 9.10
N ALA A 427 9.79 1.39 8.08
CA ALA A 427 10.60 1.87 6.96
C ALA A 427 11.61 2.97 7.33
N HIS A 428 11.32 3.79 8.35
CA HIS A 428 12.24 4.86 8.78
C HIS A 428 13.51 4.34 9.44
N GLN A 429 13.47 3.08 9.89
CA GLN A 429 14.66 2.39 10.38
C GLN A 429 15.74 2.30 9.31
N PHE A 430 15.35 2.08 8.04
CA PHE A 430 16.28 1.72 6.97
C PHE A 430 16.45 2.77 5.88
N ALA A 431 15.59 3.78 5.82
CA ALA A 431 15.69 4.87 4.85
C ALA A 431 15.24 6.21 5.42
N ASP A 432 15.75 7.28 4.82
CA ASP A 432 15.31 8.64 5.10
C ASP A 432 13.92 8.92 4.50
N PRO A 433 13.18 9.92 5.00
CA PRO A 433 11.75 10.13 4.72
C PRO A 433 11.34 10.11 3.24
N THR A 434 12.19 10.67 2.37
CA THR A 434 11.96 10.81 0.93
C THR A 434 12.77 9.82 0.09
N ALA A 435 13.60 8.97 0.70
CA ALA A 435 14.37 7.95 0.00
C ALA A 435 13.51 6.71 -0.28
N ARG A 436 13.90 5.85 -1.23
CA ARG A 436 13.21 4.56 -1.45
C ARG A 436 13.40 3.64 -0.25
N VAL A 437 12.35 2.90 0.13
CA VAL A 437 12.46 1.85 1.16
C VAL A 437 13.28 0.69 0.59
N PRO A 438 14.41 0.30 1.22
CA PRO A 438 15.33 -0.66 0.64
C PRO A 438 14.73 -2.06 0.49
N ARG A 439 15.09 -2.75 -0.58
CA ARG A 439 14.62 -4.12 -0.84
C ARG A 439 15.02 -5.11 0.24
N ASP A 440 16.22 -4.94 0.81
CA ASP A 440 16.69 -5.83 1.88
C ASP A 440 15.86 -5.66 3.17
N ALA A 441 15.27 -4.48 3.41
CA ALA A 441 14.34 -4.28 4.52
C ALA A 441 13.05 -5.09 4.30
N VAL A 442 12.49 -5.03 3.09
CA VAL A 442 11.32 -5.84 2.71
C VAL A 442 11.59 -7.33 2.87
N ARG A 443 12.74 -7.82 2.38
CA ARG A 443 13.16 -9.22 2.51
C ARG A 443 13.33 -9.64 3.97
N LEU A 444 13.96 -8.80 4.78
CA LEU A 444 14.12 -9.05 6.22
C LEU A 444 12.75 -9.22 6.88
N TRP A 445 11.81 -8.30 6.63
CA TRP A 445 10.48 -8.35 7.22
C TRP A 445 9.69 -9.58 6.79
N GLU A 446 9.65 -9.88 5.49
CA GLU A 446 8.94 -11.04 4.96
C GLU A 446 9.52 -12.36 5.49
N ASP A 447 10.85 -12.49 5.52
CA ASP A 447 11.50 -13.72 6.00
C ASP A 447 11.31 -13.92 7.51
N GLU A 448 11.38 -12.85 8.32
CA GLU A 448 11.10 -12.93 9.76
C GLU A 448 9.62 -13.23 10.07
N LEU A 449 8.68 -12.69 9.29
CA LEU A 449 7.26 -13.05 9.40
C LEU A 449 7.00 -14.49 8.97
N ALA A 450 7.62 -14.95 7.89
CA ALA A 450 7.43 -16.29 7.36
C ALA A 450 7.86 -17.39 8.37
N VAL A 451 8.92 -17.16 9.15
CA VAL A 451 9.46 -18.14 10.11
C VAL A 451 8.78 -18.14 11.48
N ARG A 452 7.72 -17.35 11.69
CA ARG A 452 6.92 -17.39 12.93
C ARG A 452 6.16 -18.70 13.13
N GLY A 453 6.19 -19.60 12.15
CA GLY A 453 5.56 -20.92 12.20
C GLY A 453 5.89 -21.74 10.95
N PRO A 454 5.14 -22.82 10.67
CA PRO A 454 5.47 -23.75 9.59
C PRO A 454 5.46 -23.07 8.22
N VAL A 455 6.53 -23.23 7.45
CA VAL A 455 6.68 -22.65 6.11
C VAL A 455 7.22 -23.68 5.14
N VAL A 456 6.79 -23.62 3.89
CA VAL A 456 7.40 -24.34 2.77
C VAL A 456 7.68 -23.33 1.66
N ASP A 457 8.95 -23.25 1.27
CA ASP A 457 9.34 -22.51 0.08
C ASP A 457 8.91 -23.28 -1.16
N GLY A 458 7.87 -22.81 -1.85
CA GLY A 458 7.29 -23.51 -2.99
C GLY A 458 5.98 -22.92 -3.48
N THR A 459 5.26 -23.72 -4.26
CA THR A 459 3.93 -23.37 -4.79
C THR A 459 2.91 -24.40 -4.35
N ALA A 460 1.64 -24.00 -4.24
CA ALA A 460 0.56 -24.91 -3.91
C ALA A 460 -0.68 -24.68 -4.78
N ARG A 461 -1.38 -25.77 -5.05
CA ARG A 461 -2.72 -25.78 -5.66
C ARG A 461 -3.70 -26.50 -4.74
N LEU A 462 -4.93 -26.00 -4.68
CA LEU A 462 -6.01 -26.65 -3.95
C LEU A 462 -6.71 -27.64 -4.87
N VAL A 463 -6.63 -28.92 -4.51
CA VAL A 463 -7.19 -30.01 -5.29
C VAL A 463 -8.25 -30.76 -4.48
N PRO A 464 -9.43 -31.02 -5.07
CA PRO A 464 -10.43 -31.86 -4.44
C PRO A 464 -10.05 -33.34 -4.60
N ALA A 465 -10.08 -34.09 -3.51
CA ALA A 465 -9.85 -35.53 -3.52
C ALA A 465 -11.17 -36.32 -3.61
N GLN A 466 -11.04 -37.61 -3.96
CA GLN A 466 -12.17 -38.54 -4.12
C GLN A 466 -12.86 -38.87 -2.79
N ASP A 467 -12.16 -38.69 -1.67
CA ASP A 467 -12.68 -38.89 -0.30
C ASP A 467 -13.55 -37.72 0.20
N GLY A 468 -13.77 -36.71 -0.63
CA GLY A 468 -14.55 -35.52 -0.28
C GLY A 468 -13.77 -34.44 0.46
N HIS A 469 -12.50 -34.67 0.80
CA HIS A 469 -11.65 -33.66 1.43
C HIS A 469 -10.95 -32.74 0.42
N LEU A 470 -10.50 -31.58 0.90
CA LEU A 470 -9.69 -30.63 0.15
C LEU A 470 -8.22 -30.83 0.53
N TYR A 471 -7.35 -30.85 -0.46
CA TYR A 471 -5.92 -31.00 -0.27
C TYR A 471 -5.16 -29.82 -0.87
N ALA A 472 -4.13 -29.36 -0.18
CA ALA A 472 -3.08 -28.54 -0.76
C ALA A 472 -2.03 -29.48 -1.37
N HIS A 473 -1.94 -29.47 -2.70
CA HIS A 473 -0.87 -30.11 -3.45
C HIS A 473 0.30 -29.13 -3.53
N ILE A 474 1.37 -29.44 -2.80
CA ILE A 474 2.54 -28.58 -2.63
C ILE A 474 3.66 -29.10 -3.53
N ARG A 475 4.18 -28.21 -4.37
CA ARG A 475 5.42 -28.42 -5.13
C ARG A 475 6.54 -27.59 -4.49
N PRO A 476 7.48 -28.24 -3.78
CA PRO A 476 8.64 -27.58 -3.19
C PRO A 476 9.50 -26.86 -4.25
N GLY A 477 10.02 -25.69 -3.91
CA GLY A 477 10.90 -24.91 -4.77
C GLY A 477 12.32 -25.50 -4.92
N ASP A 478 12.71 -26.40 -4.01
CA ASP A 478 13.99 -27.12 -4.06
C ASP A 478 14.01 -28.29 -5.06
N GLY A 479 12.88 -28.56 -5.73
CA GLY A 479 12.73 -29.66 -6.70
C GLY A 479 12.54 -31.04 -6.05
N SER A 480 12.42 -31.11 -4.72
CA SER A 480 12.09 -32.35 -4.02
C SER A 480 10.65 -32.82 -4.30
N SER A 481 10.33 -34.06 -3.92
CA SER A 481 9.04 -34.66 -4.27
C SER A 481 7.86 -33.89 -3.68
N ASP A 482 6.79 -33.76 -4.47
CA ASP A 482 5.53 -33.14 -4.09
C ASP A 482 4.98 -33.70 -2.76
N VAL A 483 4.30 -32.85 -2.00
CA VAL A 483 3.68 -33.17 -0.71
C VAL A 483 2.20 -32.81 -0.76
N TYR A 484 1.35 -33.63 -0.12
CA TYR A 484 -0.07 -33.33 0.03
C TYR A 484 -0.39 -33.09 1.50
N VAL A 485 -1.15 -32.03 1.76
CA VAL A 485 -1.64 -31.69 3.10
C VAL A 485 -3.15 -31.55 3.02
N ARG A 486 -3.86 -32.26 3.89
CA ARG A 486 -5.31 -32.11 4.02
C ARG A 486 -5.59 -30.74 4.64
N VAL A 487 -6.46 -29.97 4.00
CA VAL A 487 -6.80 -28.62 4.45
C VAL A 487 -7.81 -28.69 5.59
N GLU A 488 -7.47 -28.05 6.70
CA GLU A 488 -8.34 -27.73 7.83
C GLU A 488 -8.95 -26.34 7.66
N GLY A 489 -10.22 -26.19 8.01
CA GLY A 489 -10.90 -24.90 7.94
C GLY A 489 -11.02 -24.32 6.53
N THR A 490 -10.98 -22.98 6.45
CA THR A 490 -11.04 -22.22 5.20
C THR A 490 -9.63 -21.76 4.82
N PRO A 491 -9.03 -22.28 3.73
CA PRO A 491 -7.69 -21.86 3.33
C PRO A 491 -7.68 -20.41 2.85
N THR A 492 -6.52 -19.76 2.97
CA THR A 492 -6.31 -18.37 2.51
C THR A 492 -5.34 -18.34 1.32
N VAL A 493 -5.65 -17.55 0.30
CA VAL A 493 -4.81 -17.33 -0.89
C VAL A 493 -4.41 -15.85 -0.97
N ALA A 494 -3.12 -15.59 -1.03
CA ALA A 494 -2.50 -14.26 -1.10
C ALA A 494 -1.35 -14.24 -2.13
N THR A 495 -1.60 -14.77 -3.33
CA THR A 495 -0.59 -14.95 -4.39
C THR A 495 -0.33 -13.69 -5.23
N GLY A 496 -0.43 -12.49 -4.62
CA GLY A 496 -0.16 -11.22 -5.28
C GLY A 496 -0.91 -10.97 -6.60
N LEU A 497 -0.38 -10.07 -7.42
CA LEU A 497 -1.07 -9.64 -8.63
C LEU A 497 -1.08 -10.74 -9.74
N PRO A 498 -2.20 -10.93 -10.46
CA PRO A 498 -2.28 -11.82 -11.62
C PRO A 498 -1.37 -11.38 -12.77
N PRO A 499 -1.07 -12.23 -13.77
CA PRO A 499 -0.14 -11.90 -14.84
C PRO A 499 -0.60 -10.72 -15.72
N GLU A 500 0.36 -10.02 -16.31
CA GLU A 500 0.11 -8.98 -17.31
C GLU A 500 -0.52 -9.54 -18.61
N MET A 501 -1.33 -8.71 -19.29
CA MET A 501 -2.04 -9.08 -20.52
C MET A 501 -1.11 -9.17 -21.74
N VAL A 502 -1.45 -10.07 -22.65
CA VAL A 502 -0.86 -10.14 -24.00
C VAL A 502 -1.29 -8.91 -24.83
N PRO A 503 -0.38 -8.29 -25.62
CA PRO A 503 -0.74 -7.17 -26.50
C PRO A 503 -1.78 -7.53 -27.56
N GLY A 504 -2.76 -6.65 -27.75
CA GLY A 504 -3.80 -6.76 -28.79
C GLY A 504 -5.05 -7.57 -28.42
N VAL A 505 -5.06 -8.25 -27.26
CA VAL A 505 -6.24 -9.00 -26.79
C VAL A 505 -7.45 -8.09 -26.57
N ASP A 506 -8.65 -8.67 -26.63
CA ASP A 506 -9.86 -7.91 -26.35
C ASP A 506 -9.99 -7.61 -24.84
N ARG A 507 -9.81 -6.35 -24.47
CA ARG A 507 -9.82 -5.93 -23.06
C ARG A 507 -11.20 -5.96 -22.41
N ARG A 508 -12.27 -6.00 -23.22
CA ARG A 508 -13.64 -5.91 -22.75
C ARG A 508 -14.17 -7.28 -22.46
N ASP A 509 -14.22 -8.14 -23.46
CA ASP A 509 -15.05 -9.34 -23.48
C ASP A 509 -14.29 -10.64 -23.27
N VAL A 510 -13.06 -10.76 -23.80
CA VAL A 510 -12.28 -11.99 -23.70
C VAL A 510 -10.80 -11.64 -23.54
N VAL A 511 -10.26 -11.69 -22.32
CA VAL A 511 -8.93 -11.10 -22.00
C VAL A 511 -7.78 -12.09 -22.01
N ASP A 512 -8.05 -13.39 -22.00
CA ASP A 512 -7.04 -14.44 -21.97
C ASP A 512 -7.39 -15.63 -22.88
N LEU A 513 -6.43 -16.55 -22.98
CA LEU A 513 -6.56 -17.74 -23.81
C LEU A 513 -7.65 -18.69 -23.33
N PRO A 514 -7.76 -19.05 -22.02
CA PRO A 514 -8.85 -19.88 -21.52
C PRO A 514 -10.25 -19.33 -21.86
N GLU A 515 -10.51 -18.04 -21.61
CA GLU A 515 -11.80 -17.41 -21.96
C GLU A 515 -12.05 -17.48 -23.47
N ALA A 516 -11.02 -17.29 -24.30
CA ALA A 516 -11.15 -17.35 -25.74
C ALA A 516 -11.48 -18.75 -26.26
N LEU A 517 -10.87 -19.78 -25.67
CA LEU A 517 -11.15 -21.17 -25.99
C LEU A 517 -12.58 -21.56 -25.64
N ASP A 518 -13.03 -21.18 -24.45
CA ASP A 518 -14.39 -21.48 -24.01
C ASP A 518 -15.44 -20.72 -24.84
N ALA A 519 -15.19 -19.45 -25.16
CA ALA A 519 -16.06 -18.67 -26.03
C ALA A 519 -16.13 -19.27 -27.44
N VAL A 520 -15.02 -19.73 -28.02
CA VAL A 520 -15.02 -20.41 -29.32
C VAL A 520 -15.77 -21.74 -29.25
N ARG A 521 -15.51 -22.57 -28.23
CA ARG A 521 -16.23 -23.84 -28.03
C ARG A 521 -17.74 -23.61 -27.93
N GLY A 522 -18.17 -22.58 -27.21
CA GLY A 522 -19.59 -22.23 -27.08
C GLY A 522 -20.28 -21.83 -28.39
N GLN A 523 -19.52 -21.47 -29.43
CA GLN A 523 -20.05 -21.18 -30.78
C GLN A 523 -20.07 -22.40 -31.70
N LEU A 524 -19.45 -23.51 -31.30
CA LEU A 524 -19.44 -24.76 -32.06
C LEU A 524 -20.65 -25.64 -31.69
N PRO A 525 -21.21 -26.42 -32.63
CA PRO A 525 -22.22 -27.43 -32.31
C PRO A 525 -21.73 -28.38 -31.20
N ALA A 526 -22.62 -28.79 -30.29
CA ALA A 526 -22.24 -29.60 -29.12
C ALA A 526 -21.62 -30.97 -29.49
N ASP A 527 -22.00 -31.51 -30.65
CA ASP A 527 -21.52 -32.77 -31.23
C ASP A 527 -20.31 -32.60 -32.17
N SER A 528 -19.75 -31.39 -32.26
CA SER A 528 -18.62 -31.11 -33.15
C SER A 528 -17.37 -31.93 -32.76
N PRO A 529 -16.75 -32.67 -33.71
CA PRO A 529 -15.51 -33.41 -33.44
C PRO A 529 -14.33 -32.49 -33.10
N VAL A 530 -14.46 -31.20 -33.42
CA VAL A 530 -13.47 -30.16 -33.12
C VAL A 530 -13.27 -29.99 -31.62
N HIS A 531 -14.29 -30.24 -30.79
CA HIS A 531 -14.19 -30.13 -29.32
C HIS A 531 -13.06 -30.99 -28.74
N ALA A 532 -12.95 -32.24 -29.19
CA ALA A 532 -11.93 -33.17 -28.70
C ALA A 532 -10.51 -32.72 -29.09
N ARG A 533 -10.33 -32.16 -30.30
CA ARG A 533 -9.04 -31.63 -30.75
C ARG A 533 -8.66 -30.36 -29.98
N LEU A 534 -9.61 -29.46 -29.77
CA LEU A 534 -9.41 -28.23 -28.99
C LEU A 534 -9.13 -28.52 -27.51
N ALA A 535 -9.55 -29.65 -26.96
CA ALA A 535 -9.22 -30.05 -25.60
C ALA A 535 -7.71 -30.33 -25.40
N GLY A 536 -7.01 -30.74 -26.46
CA GLY A 536 -5.56 -30.98 -26.46
C GLY A 536 -4.71 -29.81 -26.94
N ALA A 537 -5.31 -28.66 -27.27
CA ALA A 537 -4.58 -27.49 -27.75
C ALA A 537 -3.88 -26.77 -26.58
N THR A 538 -2.58 -26.51 -26.72
CA THR A 538 -1.75 -25.88 -25.67
C THR A 538 -1.51 -24.39 -25.88
N GLY A 539 -1.87 -23.85 -27.05
CA GLY A 539 -1.63 -22.45 -27.40
C GLY A 539 -2.59 -21.91 -28.46
N ALA A 540 -2.53 -20.61 -28.69
CA ALA A 540 -3.41 -19.91 -29.62
C ALA A 540 -3.10 -20.24 -31.09
N GLN A 541 -1.82 -20.38 -31.45
CA GLN A 541 -1.41 -20.81 -32.80
C GLN A 541 -2.02 -22.17 -33.16
N GLN A 542 -1.89 -23.15 -32.27
CA GLN A 542 -2.41 -24.50 -32.48
C GLN A 542 -3.94 -24.50 -32.56
N THR A 543 -4.60 -23.73 -31.69
CA THR A 543 -6.06 -23.55 -31.70
C THR A 543 -6.55 -23.02 -33.05
N LEU A 544 -5.96 -21.94 -33.55
CA LEU A 544 -6.31 -21.37 -34.85
C LEU A 544 -5.98 -22.33 -36.01
N GLY A 545 -4.92 -23.14 -35.87
CA GLY A 545 -4.58 -24.22 -36.80
C GLY A 545 -5.69 -25.26 -36.89
N ILE A 546 -6.14 -25.80 -35.75
CA ILE A 546 -7.23 -26.77 -35.67
C ILE A 546 -8.51 -26.18 -36.29
N LEU A 547 -8.91 -24.97 -35.91
CA LEU A 547 -10.11 -24.33 -36.45
C LEU A 547 -10.05 -24.13 -37.98
N ARG A 548 -8.85 -23.90 -38.53
CA ARG A 548 -8.63 -23.75 -39.98
C ARG A 548 -8.68 -25.09 -40.69
N GLU A 549 -7.99 -26.10 -40.17
CA GLU A 549 -7.97 -27.47 -40.72
C GLU A 549 -9.39 -28.07 -40.78
N GLU A 550 -10.19 -27.78 -39.77
CA GLU A 550 -11.59 -28.23 -39.66
C GLU A 550 -12.57 -27.35 -40.45
N GLY A 551 -12.08 -26.32 -41.16
CA GLY A 551 -12.90 -25.46 -42.03
C GLY A 551 -13.91 -24.56 -41.30
N VAL A 552 -13.83 -24.43 -39.98
CA VAL A 552 -14.80 -23.67 -39.17
C VAL A 552 -14.39 -22.22 -38.93
N LEU A 553 -13.10 -21.89 -39.09
CA LEU A 553 -12.54 -20.58 -38.75
C LEU A 553 -13.22 -19.42 -39.51
N ASP A 554 -13.44 -19.56 -40.82
CA ASP A 554 -14.04 -18.50 -41.64
C ASP A 554 -15.51 -18.27 -41.30
N GLY A 555 -16.23 -19.34 -40.92
CA GLY A 555 -17.58 -19.27 -40.39
C GLY A 555 -17.64 -18.49 -39.08
N LEU A 556 -16.72 -18.77 -38.14
CA LEU A 556 -16.63 -18.04 -36.87
C LEU A 556 -16.27 -16.57 -37.06
N ARG A 557 -15.40 -16.24 -38.03
CA ARG A 557 -15.02 -14.86 -38.38
C ARG A 557 -16.17 -14.06 -38.97
N SER A 558 -16.98 -14.69 -39.84
CA SER A 558 -18.10 -14.04 -40.51
C SER A 558 -19.37 -13.94 -39.67
N GLY A 559 -19.61 -14.90 -38.76
CA GLY A 559 -20.80 -14.94 -37.90
C GLY A 559 -20.83 -13.91 -36.77
N GLY A 560 -19.71 -13.25 -36.45
CA GLY A 560 -19.62 -12.17 -35.46
C GLY A 560 -19.68 -12.60 -33.99
N GLY A 561 -20.35 -13.71 -33.66
CA GLY A 561 -20.51 -14.23 -32.29
C GLY A 561 -19.20 -14.62 -31.58
N ALA A 562 -18.14 -14.91 -32.34
CA ALA A 562 -16.81 -15.23 -31.81
C ALA A 562 -15.79 -14.09 -31.94
N ARG A 563 -16.20 -12.86 -32.31
CA ARG A 563 -15.26 -11.79 -32.71
C ARG A 563 -14.21 -11.48 -31.64
N ALA A 564 -14.63 -11.26 -30.39
CA ALA A 564 -13.71 -10.95 -29.29
C ALA A 564 -12.75 -12.12 -29.01
N ALA A 565 -13.26 -13.35 -29.00
CA ALA A 565 -12.47 -14.55 -28.79
C ALA A 565 -11.43 -14.75 -29.91
N LEU A 566 -11.83 -14.58 -31.16
CA LEU A 566 -10.93 -14.66 -32.31
C LEU A 566 -9.87 -13.55 -32.31
N GLN A 567 -10.23 -12.33 -31.89
CA GLN A 567 -9.25 -11.26 -31.71
C GLN A 567 -8.19 -11.64 -30.67
N THR A 568 -8.60 -12.19 -29.53
CA THR A 568 -7.69 -12.63 -28.47
C THR A 568 -6.84 -13.83 -28.91
N LEU A 569 -7.39 -14.78 -29.65
CA LEU A 569 -6.62 -15.86 -30.26
C LEU A 569 -5.61 -15.35 -31.29
N ASP A 570 -6.02 -14.46 -32.19
CA ASP A 570 -5.13 -13.90 -33.22
C ASP A 570 -3.99 -13.08 -32.59
N ALA A 571 -4.27 -12.31 -31.53
CA ALA A 571 -3.28 -11.55 -30.78
C ALA A 571 -2.29 -12.47 -30.01
N THR A 572 -2.81 -13.46 -29.29
CA THR A 572 -1.97 -14.45 -28.57
C THR A 572 -1.12 -15.28 -29.55
N ALA A 573 -1.66 -15.65 -30.71
CA ALA A 573 -0.88 -16.34 -31.73
C ALA A 573 0.20 -15.44 -32.38
N GLN A 574 -0.03 -14.13 -32.48
CA GLN A 574 1.01 -13.17 -32.90
C GLN A 574 2.12 -13.06 -31.86
N TRP A 575 1.73 -13.01 -30.57
CA TRP A 575 2.66 -12.99 -29.45
C TRP A 575 3.54 -14.24 -29.41
N GLU A 576 2.94 -15.44 -29.48
CA GLU A 576 3.66 -16.72 -29.55
C GLU A 576 4.66 -16.71 -30.72
N ARG A 577 4.23 -16.30 -31.92
CA ARG A 577 5.12 -16.24 -33.10
C ARG A 577 6.28 -15.27 -32.92
N ALA A 578 6.04 -14.12 -32.27
CA ALA A 578 7.08 -13.16 -31.99
C ALA A 578 8.12 -13.71 -31.00
N ARG A 579 7.68 -14.45 -29.97
CA ARG A 579 8.58 -15.13 -29.03
C ARG A 579 9.41 -16.23 -29.72
N ASP A 580 8.78 -17.02 -30.58
CA ASP A 580 9.45 -18.10 -31.32
C ASP A 580 10.51 -17.54 -32.29
N ALA A 581 10.18 -16.46 -33.00
CA ALA A 581 11.05 -15.85 -34.00
C ALA A 581 12.18 -14.98 -33.40
N ALA A 582 12.00 -14.48 -32.16
CA ALA A 582 12.96 -13.63 -31.47
C ALA A 582 13.15 -14.05 -30.00
N PRO A 583 13.74 -15.23 -29.73
CA PRO A 583 13.99 -15.70 -28.38
C PRO A 583 14.80 -14.69 -27.56
N GLY A 584 14.38 -14.43 -26.32
CA GLY A 584 15.05 -13.49 -25.42
C GLY A 584 14.86 -12.00 -25.78
N ARG A 585 13.86 -11.65 -26.61
CA ARG A 585 13.57 -10.25 -26.99
C ARG A 585 12.13 -9.82 -26.76
N VAL A 586 11.24 -10.74 -26.41
CA VAL A 586 9.80 -10.49 -26.24
C VAL A 586 9.39 -10.99 -24.85
N PHE A 587 8.94 -10.08 -24.01
CA PHE A 587 8.70 -10.33 -22.59
C PHE A 587 7.33 -9.83 -22.14
N ILE A 588 6.62 -10.62 -21.36
CA ILE A 588 5.58 -10.10 -20.48
C ILE A 588 6.27 -9.36 -19.33
N GLY A 589 5.65 -8.29 -18.84
CA GLY A 589 6.28 -7.40 -17.86
C GLY A 589 6.75 -8.08 -16.58
N ASP A 590 6.02 -9.08 -16.08
CA ASP A 590 6.41 -9.84 -14.90
C ASP A 590 7.74 -10.62 -15.11
N GLU A 591 8.10 -10.97 -16.35
CA GLU A 591 9.36 -11.65 -16.68
C GLU A 591 10.57 -10.72 -16.48
N ILE A 592 10.40 -9.42 -16.74
CA ILE A 592 11.45 -8.42 -16.47
C ILE A 592 11.62 -8.23 -14.97
N ALA A 593 10.51 -8.10 -14.24
CA ALA A 593 10.53 -8.04 -12.78
C ALA A 593 11.22 -9.27 -12.17
N GLU A 594 10.96 -10.47 -12.69
CA GLU A 594 11.59 -11.73 -12.27
C GLU A 594 13.04 -11.92 -12.77
N ASN A 595 13.64 -10.90 -13.38
CA ASN A 595 15.00 -10.93 -13.91
C ASN A 595 15.22 -12.08 -14.92
N ARG A 596 14.19 -12.42 -15.71
CA ARG A 596 14.22 -13.46 -16.76
C ARG A 596 14.61 -12.90 -18.13
N PHE A 597 15.51 -11.92 -18.14
CA PHE A 597 16.05 -11.29 -19.35
C PHE A 597 17.57 -11.19 -19.26
N ASP A 598 18.26 -11.12 -20.39
CA ASP A 598 19.72 -10.99 -20.46
C ASP A 598 20.11 -9.75 -21.27
N VAL A 599 20.88 -8.87 -20.65
CA VAL A 599 21.45 -7.66 -21.26
C VAL A 599 22.97 -7.77 -21.47
N SER A 600 23.60 -8.83 -20.97
CA SER A 600 25.06 -9.00 -20.95
C SER A 600 25.60 -9.76 -22.16
N GLY A 601 24.75 -10.54 -22.84
CA GLY A 601 25.15 -11.35 -23.99
C GLY A 601 25.56 -10.56 -25.23
N GLU A 602 26.43 -11.16 -26.04
CA GLU A 602 26.79 -10.63 -27.36
C GLU A 602 25.54 -10.55 -28.26
N GLY A 603 25.18 -9.33 -28.68
CA GLY A 603 23.96 -9.08 -29.45
C GLY A 603 22.71 -8.84 -28.60
N ALA A 604 22.83 -8.66 -27.28
CA ALA A 604 21.73 -8.20 -26.43
C ALA A 604 21.09 -6.91 -26.98
N PRO A 605 19.75 -6.76 -26.84
CA PRO A 605 19.04 -5.58 -27.31
C PRO A 605 19.50 -4.29 -26.59
N LYS A 606 19.80 -3.25 -27.37
CA LYS A 606 20.18 -1.91 -26.86
C LYS A 606 19.03 -0.92 -26.87
N THR A 607 17.99 -1.19 -27.65
CA THR A 607 16.77 -0.38 -27.65
C THR A 607 15.59 -1.25 -27.21
N TRP A 608 14.81 -0.72 -26.29
CA TRP A 608 13.71 -1.43 -25.65
C TRP A 608 12.43 -0.63 -25.76
N LEU A 609 11.35 -1.32 -26.14
CA LEU A 609 10.01 -0.77 -26.19
C LEU A 609 9.19 -1.38 -25.06
N VAL A 610 8.84 -0.57 -24.07
CA VAL A 610 7.94 -0.96 -22.99
C VAL A 610 6.54 -0.49 -23.35
N ALA A 611 5.69 -1.43 -23.75
CA ALA A 611 4.33 -1.18 -24.14
C ALA A 611 3.41 -1.15 -22.91
N GLY A 612 3.02 0.06 -22.51
CA GLY A 612 2.15 0.36 -21.38
C GLY A 612 2.84 1.27 -20.36
N ALA A 613 2.17 2.38 -20.03
CA ALA A 613 2.71 3.44 -19.17
C ALA A 613 2.27 3.31 -17.68
N GLY A 614 1.90 2.11 -17.25
CA GLY A 614 1.51 1.84 -15.85
C GLY A 614 2.71 1.66 -14.92
N GLY A 615 2.46 1.39 -13.63
CA GLY A 615 3.51 1.14 -12.64
C GLY A 615 4.45 0.01 -13.02
N THR A 616 3.94 -1.12 -13.52
CA THR A 616 4.77 -2.22 -14.04
C THR A 616 5.67 -1.76 -15.18
N GLY A 617 5.18 -0.91 -16.09
CA GLY A 617 5.95 -0.41 -17.23
C GLY A 617 7.09 0.52 -16.80
N VAL A 618 6.85 1.41 -15.84
CA VAL A 618 7.88 2.27 -15.26
C VAL A 618 8.94 1.43 -14.53
N ALA A 619 8.52 0.48 -13.69
CA ALA A 619 9.45 -0.40 -13.00
C ALA A 619 10.32 -1.20 -13.99
N ASN A 620 9.72 -1.81 -15.01
CA ASN A 620 10.46 -2.56 -16.04
C ASN A 620 11.46 -1.68 -16.80
N ALA A 621 11.09 -0.42 -17.08
CA ALA A 621 12.01 0.52 -17.69
C ALA A 621 13.22 0.81 -16.79
N GLU A 622 13.01 0.98 -15.48
CA GLU A 622 14.11 1.17 -14.51
C GLU A 622 15.04 -0.05 -14.51
N ILE A 623 14.46 -1.24 -14.38
CA ILE A 623 15.19 -2.51 -14.32
C ILE A 623 16.13 -2.67 -15.53
N ILE A 624 15.63 -2.38 -16.73
CA ILE A 624 16.41 -2.46 -17.96
C ILE A 624 17.53 -1.40 -17.97
N LEU A 625 17.22 -0.15 -17.58
CA LEU A 625 18.17 0.97 -17.58
C LEU A 625 19.30 0.81 -16.54
N GLU A 626 19.01 0.15 -15.43
CA GLU A 626 19.98 -0.17 -14.38
C GLU A 626 20.83 -1.39 -14.75
N ALA A 627 20.24 -2.37 -15.45
CA ALA A 627 20.96 -3.57 -15.87
C ALA A 627 21.96 -3.32 -17.01
N ASP A 628 21.69 -2.36 -17.91
CA ASP A 628 22.58 -2.00 -19.02
C ASP A 628 22.80 -0.47 -19.13
N PRO A 629 24.02 0.03 -18.90
CA PRO A 629 24.33 1.46 -19.03
C PRO A 629 24.13 2.02 -20.44
N GLU A 630 24.10 1.18 -21.48
CA GLU A 630 23.89 1.58 -22.87
C GLU A 630 22.44 1.44 -23.34
N ALA A 631 21.56 0.81 -22.54
CA ALA A 631 20.18 0.61 -22.93
C ALA A 631 19.43 1.94 -23.08
N ARG A 632 18.60 2.02 -24.12
CA ARG A 632 17.62 3.09 -24.31
C ARG A 632 16.23 2.48 -24.25
N VAL A 633 15.38 3.03 -23.39
CA VAL A 633 14.02 2.55 -23.18
C VAL A 633 13.03 3.61 -23.63
N THR A 634 12.05 3.20 -24.44
CA THR A 634 10.86 4.00 -24.71
C THR A 634 9.64 3.36 -24.08
N ILE A 635 9.02 4.06 -23.15
CA ILE A 635 7.69 3.71 -22.64
C ILE A 635 6.67 4.24 -23.64
N TYR A 636 5.88 3.34 -24.22
CA TYR A 636 4.85 3.66 -25.19
C TYR A 636 3.49 3.24 -24.67
N GLY A 637 2.50 4.13 -24.63
CA GLY A 637 1.17 3.71 -24.20
C GLY A 637 0.19 4.82 -23.86
N PRO A 638 -0.84 4.53 -23.06
CA PRO A 638 -1.80 5.53 -22.62
C PRO A 638 -1.16 6.57 -21.69
N ASN A 639 -1.92 7.60 -21.31
CA ASN A 639 -1.52 8.57 -20.29
C ASN A 639 -1.00 7.86 -19.02
N LEU A 640 0.05 8.44 -18.45
CA LEU A 640 0.61 8.01 -17.16
C LEU A 640 -0.47 8.08 -16.07
N PRO A 641 -0.66 7.01 -15.26
CA PRO A 641 -1.52 7.06 -14.09
C PRO A 641 -1.09 8.18 -13.13
N PRO A 642 -2.03 8.98 -12.57
CA PRO A 642 -1.70 10.08 -11.66
C PRO A 642 -0.91 9.69 -10.41
N ALA A 643 -0.99 8.42 -9.98
CA ALA A 643 -0.23 7.93 -8.84
C ALA A 643 1.29 7.90 -9.11
N LEU A 644 1.73 7.75 -10.36
CA LEU A 644 3.16 7.69 -10.70
C LEU A 644 3.86 9.02 -10.43
N GLU A 645 3.20 10.15 -10.74
CA GLU A 645 3.71 11.50 -10.43
C GLU A 645 3.91 11.73 -8.93
N ASN A 646 3.33 10.87 -8.09
CA ASN A 646 3.44 10.93 -6.64
C ASN A 646 4.43 9.90 -6.07
N GLN A 647 5.09 9.10 -6.90
CA GLN A 647 6.03 8.06 -6.45
C GLN A 647 7.48 8.54 -6.49
N VAL A 648 8.25 8.21 -5.45
CA VAL A 648 9.68 8.53 -5.38
C VAL A 648 10.48 7.91 -6.53
N GLN A 649 10.13 6.68 -6.96
CA GLN A 649 10.79 6.00 -8.08
C GLN A 649 10.68 6.81 -9.37
N PHE A 650 9.45 7.19 -9.77
CA PHE A 650 9.23 7.81 -11.07
C PHE A 650 9.86 9.20 -11.16
N THR A 651 9.82 9.98 -10.08
CA THR A 651 10.52 11.27 -9.99
C THR A 651 12.02 11.10 -10.18
N ALA A 652 12.65 10.18 -9.43
CA ALA A 652 14.08 9.90 -9.55
C ALA A 652 14.49 9.42 -10.95
N MET A 653 13.67 8.56 -11.56
CA MET A 653 13.91 8.09 -12.93
C MET A 653 13.86 9.22 -13.96
N ARG A 654 12.92 10.16 -13.82
CA ARG A 654 12.81 11.29 -14.74
C ARG A 654 14.04 12.18 -14.66
N GLU A 655 14.43 12.55 -13.45
CA GLU A 655 15.63 13.38 -13.20
C GLU A 655 16.90 12.73 -13.74
N ARG A 656 17.01 11.39 -13.65
CA ARG A 656 18.20 10.67 -14.09
C ARG A 656 18.24 10.37 -15.60
N PHE A 657 17.12 9.99 -16.20
CA PHE A 657 17.11 9.38 -17.53
C PHE A 657 16.32 10.16 -18.60
N VAL A 658 15.45 11.11 -18.23
CA VAL A 658 14.62 11.86 -19.20
C VAL A 658 15.23 13.23 -19.47
N SER A 659 15.54 13.53 -20.73
CA SER A 659 16.25 14.78 -21.10
C SER A 659 15.51 16.07 -20.71
N GLU A 660 14.17 16.07 -20.72
CA GLU A 660 13.37 17.24 -20.30
C GLU A 660 13.62 17.64 -18.83
N TYR A 661 14.01 16.67 -17.99
CA TYR A 661 14.27 16.86 -16.56
C TYR A 661 15.78 16.94 -16.25
N GLY A 662 16.63 17.07 -17.26
CA GLY A 662 18.09 17.13 -17.10
C GLY A 662 18.79 15.77 -17.11
N GLY A 663 18.05 14.69 -17.36
CA GLY A 663 18.60 13.33 -17.47
C GLY A 663 19.36 13.05 -18.76
N ASP A 664 20.01 11.89 -18.82
CA ASP A 664 20.89 11.48 -19.94
C ASP A 664 20.17 11.12 -21.26
N GLY A 665 18.84 11.11 -21.27
CA GLY A 665 18.03 10.84 -22.45
C GLY A 665 17.91 9.37 -22.83
N ARG A 666 18.27 8.45 -21.93
CA ARG A 666 18.05 7.01 -22.12
C ARG A 666 16.60 6.58 -21.94
N LEU A 667 15.77 7.39 -21.27
CA LEU A 667 14.35 7.15 -21.13
C LEU A 667 13.54 8.15 -21.97
N THR A 668 12.65 7.64 -22.81
CA THR A 668 11.65 8.43 -23.54
C THR A 668 10.25 7.94 -23.16
N ILE A 669 9.30 8.87 -23.00
CA ILE A 669 7.89 8.55 -22.74
C ILE A 669 7.10 9.07 -23.93
N ASP A 670 6.51 8.16 -24.73
CA ASP A 670 5.70 8.49 -25.89
C ASP A 670 4.24 8.06 -25.66
N ILE A 671 3.37 9.05 -25.45
CA ILE A 671 1.97 8.82 -25.14
C ILE A 671 1.17 8.73 -26.44
N HIS A 672 0.50 7.59 -26.65
CA HIS A 672 -0.32 7.35 -27.83
C HIS A 672 -1.54 8.29 -27.85
N PRO A 673 -1.85 8.99 -28.96
CA PRO A 673 -2.99 9.91 -29.06
C PRO A 673 -4.35 9.25 -28.76
N ASP A 674 -4.58 8.02 -29.25
CA ASP A 674 -5.78 7.23 -28.96
C ASP A 674 -5.74 6.41 -27.65
N ASN A 675 -4.70 6.56 -26.83
CA ASN A 675 -4.59 5.92 -25.51
C ASN A 675 -4.67 4.37 -25.55
N ARG A 676 -4.15 3.74 -26.61
CA ARG A 676 -4.19 2.28 -26.82
C ARG A 676 -2.87 1.74 -27.37
N VAL A 677 -2.58 0.49 -27.04
CA VAL A 677 -1.48 -0.30 -27.63
C VAL A 677 -2.10 -1.42 -28.46
N GLY A 678 -1.57 -1.66 -29.65
CA GLY A 678 -2.04 -2.70 -30.56
C GLY A 678 -1.54 -4.09 -30.20
N ALA A 679 -1.71 -5.03 -31.14
CA ALA A 679 -1.00 -6.30 -31.11
C ALA A 679 0.48 -6.09 -31.46
N VAL A 680 1.36 -6.95 -30.94
CA VAL A 680 2.80 -6.86 -31.19
C VAL A 680 3.12 -6.86 -32.69
N GLN A 681 3.78 -5.81 -33.18
CA GLN A 681 4.21 -5.72 -34.58
C GLN A 681 5.71 -6.01 -34.67
N MET A 682 6.06 -7.19 -35.16
CA MET A 682 7.43 -7.59 -35.42
C MET A 682 7.70 -7.61 -36.92
N HIS A 683 8.88 -7.11 -37.31
CA HIS A 683 9.41 -7.24 -38.67
C HIS A 683 10.92 -7.43 -38.64
N THR A 684 11.51 -7.80 -39.77
CA THR A 684 12.96 -7.92 -39.90
C THR A 684 13.55 -6.59 -40.33
N GLY A 685 14.48 -6.04 -39.55
CA GLY A 685 15.19 -4.81 -39.85
C GLY A 685 16.19 -4.95 -41.01
N PRO A 686 16.79 -3.84 -41.48
CA PRO A 686 17.75 -3.84 -42.59
C PRO A 686 19.01 -4.68 -42.32
N ASP A 687 19.34 -4.89 -41.06
CA ASP A 687 20.46 -5.72 -40.57
C ASP A 687 20.10 -7.21 -40.44
N GLY A 688 18.90 -7.61 -40.87
CA GLY A 688 18.42 -8.98 -40.77
C GLY A 688 17.94 -9.39 -39.38
N LYS A 689 17.93 -8.47 -38.40
CA LYS A 689 17.54 -8.75 -37.01
C LYS A 689 16.07 -8.38 -36.75
N PRO A 690 15.39 -9.02 -35.79
CA PRO A 690 14.02 -8.65 -35.43
C PRO A 690 13.95 -7.21 -34.89
N ARG A 691 12.87 -6.51 -35.23
CA ARG A 691 12.50 -5.19 -34.74
C ARG A 691 11.01 -5.16 -34.38
N PHE A 692 10.71 -4.46 -33.29
CA PHE A 692 9.36 -4.32 -32.76
C PHE A 692 8.91 -2.88 -32.86
N ARG A 693 7.68 -2.67 -33.33
CA ARG A 693 7.15 -1.35 -33.62
C ARG A 693 5.81 -1.10 -32.93
N GLU A 694 5.68 0.08 -32.36
CA GLU A 694 4.41 0.65 -31.93
C GLU A 694 4.34 2.12 -32.39
N GLY A 695 3.37 2.44 -33.24
CA GLY A 695 3.25 3.77 -33.83
C GLY A 695 4.52 4.19 -34.58
N ARG A 696 5.19 5.23 -34.06
CA ARG A 696 6.45 5.78 -34.60
C ARG A 696 7.70 5.25 -33.91
N VAL A 697 7.53 4.46 -32.86
CA VAL A 697 8.63 3.95 -32.04
C VAL A 697 9.00 2.56 -32.52
N GLU A 698 10.30 2.30 -32.65
CA GLU A 698 10.86 1.00 -33.03
C GLU A 698 12.01 0.63 -32.09
N ALA A 699 12.10 -0.65 -31.72
CA ALA A 699 13.10 -1.17 -30.79
C ALA A 699 13.54 -2.61 -31.11
N GLU A 700 14.65 -3.04 -30.51
CA GLU A 700 15.22 -4.37 -30.64
C GLU A 700 14.60 -5.42 -29.70
N ALA A 701 13.91 -4.96 -28.65
CA ALA A 701 13.15 -5.79 -27.71
C ALA A 701 11.82 -5.14 -27.32
N TYR A 702 10.85 -5.97 -26.93
CA TYR A 702 9.49 -5.59 -26.59
C TYR A 702 9.09 -6.15 -25.22
N VAL A 703 8.53 -5.29 -24.37
CA VAL A 703 7.99 -5.65 -23.06
C VAL A 703 6.51 -5.26 -23.00
N ALA A 704 5.63 -6.21 -22.74
CA ALA A 704 4.19 -5.96 -22.56
C ALA A 704 3.87 -5.66 -21.08
N SER A 705 3.41 -4.44 -20.78
CA SER A 705 3.02 -3.98 -19.43
C SER A 705 1.67 -3.25 -19.49
N LEU A 706 0.66 -3.96 -20.01
CA LEU A 706 -0.59 -3.39 -20.52
C LEU A 706 -1.75 -3.38 -19.52
N GLY A 707 -1.48 -3.78 -18.28
CA GLY A 707 -2.48 -4.09 -17.27
C GLY A 707 -2.69 -5.60 -17.16
N ARG A 708 -3.35 -6.02 -16.09
CA ARG A 708 -3.42 -7.42 -15.69
C ARG A 708 -4.73 -8.08 -16.09
N THR A 709 -4.67 -9.37 -16.34
CA THR A 709 -5.87 -10.21 -16.46
C THR A 709 -6.51 -10.38 -15.08
N ALA A 710 -7.74 -10.86 -15.04
CA ALA A 710 -8.40 -11.24 -13.79
C ALA A 710 -8.90 -12.69 -13.86
N PRO A 711 -7.99 -13.67 -14.04
CA PRO A 711 -8.36 -15.07 -14.00
C PRO A 711 -8.58 -15.51 -12.55
N MET A 712 -9.20 -16.67 -12.38
CA MET A 712 -9.15 -17.39 -11.11
C MET A 712 -7.68 -17.55 -10.65
N PRO A 713 -7.35 -17.26 -9.38
CA PRO A 713 -5.99 -17.47 -8.86
C PRO A 713 -5.51 -18.89 -9.14
N GLU A 714 -4.23 -19.06 -9.49
CA GLU A 714 -3.68 -20.36 -9.88
C GLU A 714 -3.94 -21.46 -8.85
N ALA A 715 -3.86 -21.10 -7.56
CA ALA A 715 -4.15 -22.01 -6.45
C ALA A 715 -5.58 -22.57 -6.47
N LEU A 716 -6.52 -21.94 -7.17
CA LEU A 716 -7.94 -22.29 -7.21
C LEU A 716 -8.41 -22.86 -8.55
N GLN A 717 -7.57 -22.84 -9.59
CA GLN A 717 -7.96 -23.25 -10.95
C GLN A 717 -8.46 -24.70 -11.00
N ASP A 718 -7.67 -25.65 -10.49
CA ASP A 718 -8.04 -27.07 -10.47
C ASP A 718 -9.36 -27.32 -9.70
N LEU A 719 -9.59 -26.57 -8.61
CA LEU A 719 -10.81 -26.65 -7.83
C LEU A 719 -12.02 -26.10 -8.60
N ALA A 720 -11.86 -24.97 -9.29
CA ALA A 720 -12.90 -24.36 -10.12
C ALA A 720 -13.28 -25.27 -11.30
N GLU A 721 -12.29 -25.75 -12.04
CA GLU A 721 -12.47 -26.64 -13.19
C GLU A 721 -13.19 -27.93 -12.82
N ARG A 722 -12.75 -28.62 -11.75
CA ARG A 722 -13.38 -29.86 -11.30
C ARG A 722 -14.80 -29.64 -10.78
N THR A 723 -15.05 -28.53 -10.09
CA THR A 723 -16.39 -28.17 -9.61
C THR A 723 -17.35 -28.03 -10.78
N ARG A 724 -16.94 -27.31 -11.84
CA ARG A 724 -17.74 -27.10 -13.05
C ARG A 724 -17.92 -28.39 -13.86
N ALA A 725 -16.85 -29.17 -14.03
CA ALA A 725 -16.91 -30.47 -14.72
C ALA A 725 -17.89 -31.45 -14.04
N GLY A 726 -18.04 -31.37 -12.71
CA GLY A 726 -19.04 -32.11 -11.94
C GLY A 726 -20.46 -31.54 -11.99
N GLY A 727 -20.74 -30.50 -12.78
CA GLY A 727 -22.03 -29.81 -12.84
C GLY A 727 -22.31 -28.90 -11.63
N GLY A 728 -21.28 -28.56 -10.86
CA GLY A 728 -21.35 -27.69 -9.69
C GLY A 728 -21.36 -26.19 -10.02
N GLN A 729 -21.46 -25.36 -8.98
CA GLN A 729 -21.46 -23.90 -9.09
C GLN A 729 -20.26 -23.28 -8.34
N VAL A 730 -19.76 -22.18 -8.88
CA VAL A 730 -18.73 -21.34 -8.25
C VAL A 730 -19.35 -19.97 -8.01
N ARG A 731 -19.37 -19.51 -6.76
CA ARG A 731 -19.96 -18.22 -6.35
C ARG A 731 -18.94 -17.39 -5.58
N GLY A 732 -19.03 -16.08 -5.72
CA GLY A 732 -18.13 -15.14 -5.03
C GLY A 732 -18.88 -14.13 -4.18
N ASP A 733 -18.24 -13.70 -3.10
CA ASP A 733 -18.67 -12.59 -2.24
C ASP A 733 -17.46 -11.73 -1.85
N LEU A 734 -17.67 -10.42 -1.78
CA LEU A 734 -16.69 -9.49 -1.24
C LEU A 734 -16.74 -9.55 0.30
N MET A 735 -15.58 -9.47 0.94
CA MET A 735 -15.44 -9.54 2.39
C MET A 735 -15.09 -8.16 2.94
N PHE A 736 -15.79 -7.75 4.00
CA PHE A 736 -15.58 -6.50 4.71
C PHE A 736 -15.55 -6.74 6.22
N ASP A 737 -14.88 -5.89 7.00
CA ASP A 737 -15.06 -5.87 8.45
C ASP A 737 -16.32 -5.08 8.86
N GLN A 738 -16.63 -5.06 10.16
CA GLN A 738 -17.72 -4.26 10.75
C GLN A 738 -17.61 -2.74 10.46
N ASP A 739 -16.40 -2.26 10.14
CA ASP A 739 -16.10 -0.88 9.78
C ASP A 739 -16.10 -0.65 8.27
N ARG A 740 -16.56 -1.65 7.51
CA ARG A 740 -16.66 -1.65 6.05
C ARG A 740 -15.31 -1.51 5.36
N GLN A 741 -14.21 -1.85 6.01
CA GLN A 741 -12.93 -1.96 5.34
C GLN A 741 -12.89 -3.24 4.53
N PHE A 742 -12.41 -3.13 3.29
CA PHE A 742 -12.28 -4.29 2.42
C PHE A 742 -11.20 -5.26 2.94
N LEU A 743 -11.55 -6.55 3.02
CA LEU A 743 -10.70 -7.63 3.51
C LEU A 743 -10.26 -8.57 2.38
N GLY A 744 -10.97 -8.59 1.26
CA GLY A 744 -10.71 -9.45 0.11
C GLY A 744 -12.00 -10.02 -0.46
N TYR A 745 -11.96 -11.20 -1.05
CA TYR A 745 -13.16 -11.91 -1.51
C TYR A 745 -13.13 -13.38 -1.11
N GLY A 746 -14.30 -13.98 -0.91
CA GLY A 746 -14.47 -15.41 -0.76
C GLY A 746 -14.98 -16.04 -2.04
N VAL A 747 -14.51 -17.25 -2.33
CA VAL A 747 -15.04 -18.10 -3.39
C VAL A 747 -15.58 -19.39 -2.79
N THR A 748 -16.82 -19.69 -3.14
CA THR A 748 -17.54 -20.89 -2.71
C THR A 748 -17.72 -21.83 -3.89
N PHE A 749 -17.30 -23.08 -3.71
CA PHE A 749 -17.38 -24.16 -4.68
C PHE A 749 -18.41 -25.19 -4.20
N GLU A 750 -19.51 -25.34 -4.93
CA GLU A 750 -20.63 -26.22 -4.61
C GLU A 750 -20.71 -27.36 -5.62
N THR A 751 -20.57 -28.62 -5.18
CA THR A 751 -20.74 -29.79 -6.07
C THR A 751 -21.23 -31.00 -5.27
N GLY A 752 -22.12 -31.82 -5.85
CA GLY A 752 -22.56 -33.09 -5.24
C GLY A 752 -23.10 -33.00 -3.80
N GLY A 753 -23.70 -31.87 -3.42
CA GLY A 753 -24.21 -31.63 -2.05
C GLY A 753 -23.16 -31.16 -1.03
N GLY A 754 -21.89 -31.07 -1.42
CA GLY A 754 -20.81 -30.50 -0.60
C GLY A 754 -20.50 -29.05 -0.98
N GLN A 755 -20.05 -28.27 0.01
CA GLN A 755 -19.63 -26.88 -0.15
C GLN A 755 -18.20 -26.72 0.39
N ARG A 756 -17.34 -26.06 -0.38
CA ARG A 756 -15.99 -25.66 0.04
C ARG A 756 -15.81 -24.17 -0.17
N ARG A 757 -15.18 -23.50 0.79
CA ARG A 757 -14.88 -22.07 0.71
C ARG A 757 -13.37 -21.85 0.69
N VAL A 758 -12.93 -20.86 -0.06
CA VAL A 758 -11.56 -20.34 -0.03
C VAL A 758 -11.61 -18.81 0.04
N GLU A 759 -10.72 -18.22 0.80
CA GLU A 759 -10.64 -16.76 0.97
C GLU A 759 -9.40 -16.21 0.26
N VAL A 760 -9.59 -15.14 -0.51
CA VAL A 760 -8.52 -14.47 -1.27
C VAL A 760 -8.32 -13.07 -0.72
N THR A 761 -7.09 -12.73 -0.35
CA THR A 761 -6.74 -11.44 0.27
C THR A 761 -5.47 -10.83 -0.35
N GLY A 762 -5.07 -9.68 0.17
CA GLY A 762 -3.91 -8.92 -0.30
C GLY A 762 -4.04 -8.45 -1.75
N ALA A 763 -2.91 -8.22 -2.42
CA ALA A 763 -2.92 -7.68 -3.78
C ALA A 763 -3.70 -8.54 -4.80
N ALA A 764 -3.76 -9.86 -4.62
CA ALA A 764 -4.55 -10.77 -5.45
C ALA A 764 -6.05 -10.45 -5.42
N SER A 765 -6.55 -9.95 -4.29
CA SER A 765 -7.97 -9.66 -4.10
C SER A 765 -8.46 -8.39 -4.80
N GLN A 766 -7.55 -7.58 -5.35
CA GLN A 766 -7.87 -6.34 -6.05
C GLN A 766 -8.34 -6.57 -7.50
N LEU A 767 -8.17 -7.79 -8.02
CA LEU A 767 -8.64 -8.23 -9.33
C LEU A 767 -9.56 -9.44 -9.17
N LEU A 768 -10.84 -9.21 -9.48
CA LEU A 768 -11.92 -10.17 -9.29
C LEU A 768 -12.06 -11.08 -10.52
N PRO A 769 -12.09 -12.43 -10.34
CA PRO A 769 -12.32 -13.36 -11.42
C PRO A 769 -13.62 -13.09 -12.19
N ARG A 770 -13.54 -12.86 -13.50
CA ARG A 770 -14.68 -12.44 -14.34
C ARG A 770 -15.75 -13.51 -14.50
N ASP A 771 -15.36 -14.76 -14.36
CA ASP A 771 -16.23 -15.94 -14.35
C ASP A 771 -17.02 -16.11 -13.04
N VAL A 772 -16.70 -15.30 -12.02
CA VAL A 772 -17.35 -15.31 -10.69
C VAL A 772 -18.02 -13.98 -10.37
N PHE A 773 -17.39 -12.86 -10.71
CA PHE A 773 -17.84 -11.52 -10.34
C PHE A 773 -18.23 -10.68 -11.57
N PRO A 774 -19.36 -9.94 -11.52
CA PRO A 774 -19.74 -8.99 -12.56
C PRO A 774 -18.72 -7.86 -12.75
N ARG A 775 -18.64 -7.31 -13.97
CA ARG A 775 -17.74 -6.18 -14.29
C ARG A 775 -18.05 -4.92 -13.47
N ASP A 776 -19.32 -4.67 -13.20
CA ASP A 776 -19.73 -3.51 -12.40
C ASP A 776 -19.23 -3.61 -10.95
N THR A 777 -19.10 -4.83 -10.42
CA THR A 777 -18.52 -5.09 -9.10
C THR A 777 -17.03 -4.76 -9.09
N GLN A 778 -16.27 -5.15 -10.12
CA GLN A 778 -14.87 -4.75 -10.28
C GLN A 778 -14.73 -3.22 -10.41
N ALA A 779 -15.61 -2.58 -11.19
CA ALA A 779 -15.58 -1.12 -11.36
C ALA A 779 -15.84 -0.39 -10.04
N ALA A 780 -16.82 -0.85 -9.25
CA ALA A 780 -17.10 -0.33 -7.92
C ALA A 780 -15.93 -0.57 -6.95
N LEU A 781 -15.29 -1.75 -7.00
CA LEU A 781 -14.11 -2.06 -6.19
C LEU A 781 -12.95 -1.12 -6.54
N ASN A 782 -12.68 -0.89 -7.82
CA ASN A 782 -11.65 0.05 -8.27
C ASN A 782 -11.92 1.49 -7.79
N ALA A 783 -13.17 1.94 -7.82
CA ALA A 783 -13.56 3.26 -7.35
C ALA A 783 -13.37 3.41 -5.83
N MET A 784 -13.76 2.38 -5.06
CA MET A 784 -13.51 2.30 -3.62
C MET A 784 -12.01 2.31 -3.33
N ALA A 785 -11.23 1.45 -4.00
CA ALA A 785 -9.79 1.34 -3.85
C ALA A 785 -9.07 2.67 -4.09
N ALA A 786 -9.44 3.41 -5.15
CA ALA A 786 -8.88 4.73 -5.45
C ALA A 786 -9.28 5.82 -4.43
N ARG A 787 -10.38 5.63 -3.70
CA ARG A 787 -10.78 6.50 -2.59
C ARG A 787 -10.07 6.10 -1.30
N GLN A 788 -9.96 4.81 -1.00
CA GLN A 788 -9.30 4.28 0.19
C GLN A 788 -7.79 4.56 0.18
N VAL A 789 -7.14 4.39 -0.97
CA VAL A 789 -5.72 4.66 -1.20
C VAL A 789 -5.62 5.70 -2.31
N PRO A 790 -5.70 6.99 -1.97
CA PRO A 790 -5.70 8.06 -2.97
C PRO A 790 -4.36 8.16 -3.68
N SER A 791 -4.36 8.53 -4.96
CA SER A 791 -3.12 8.60 -5.77
C SER A 791 -2.07 9.55 -5.20
N GLN A 792 -2.50 10.60 -4.49
CA GLN A 792 -1.63 11.55 -3.81
C GLN A 792 -0.73 10.88 -2.75
N SER A 793 -1.14 9.75 -2.17
CA SER A 793 -0.34 9.00 -1.20
C SER A 793 0.93 8.37 -1.79
N GLY A 794 1.09 8.36 -3.12
CA GLY A 794 2.15 7.60 -3.80
C GLY A 794 1.92 6.08 -3.80
N ASN A 795 0.86 5.59 -3.13
CA ASN A 795 0.48 4.19 -3.10
C ASN A 795 -0.62 3.86 -4.11
N ALA A 796 -0.84 2.55 -4.27
CA ALA A 796 -2.00 1.98 -4.94
C ALA A 796 -2.60 0.89 -4.02
N ALA A 797 -3.87 0.56 -4.18
CA ALA A 797 -4.53 -0.47 -3.38
C ALA A 797 -3.83 -1.86 -3.39
N PRO A 798 -3.30 -2.37 -4.52
CA PRO A 798 -2.48 -3.59 -4.50
C PRO A 798 -1.02 -3.35 -4.05
N GLY A 799 -0.69 -2.16 -3.54
CA GLY A 799 0.64 -1.82 -3.05
C GLY A 799 0.99 -2.52 -1.74
N PHE A 800 2.26 -2.43 -1.35
CA PHE A 800 2.81 -3.17 -0.21
C PHE A 800 2.13 -2.81 1.12
N ALA A 801 2.12 -1.52 1.49
CA ALA A 801 1.51 -1.09 2.76
C ALA A 801 -0.02 -1.33 2.82
N PRO A 802 -0.82 -1.00 1.79
CA PRO A 802 -2.25 -1.31 1.80
C PRO A 802 -2.56 -2.82 1.89
N THR A 803 -1.74 -3.66 1.25
CA THR A 803 -1.85 -5.12 1.35
C THR A 803 -1.64 -5.60 2.78
N ALA A 804 -0.67 -5.02 3.50
CA ALA A 804 -0.42 -5.31 4.91
C ALA A 804 -1.61 -4.93 5.80
N GLN A 805 -2.14 -3.71 5.60
CA GLN A 805 -3.32 -3.22 6.33
C GLN A 805 -4.53 -4.14 6.10
N GLN A 806 -4.76 -4.55 4.86
CA GLN A 806 -5.85 -5.45 4.50
C GLN A 806 -5.73 -6.81 5.20
N ALA A 807 -4.55 -7.43 5.17
CA ALA A 807 -4.32 -8.75 5.77
C ALA A 807 -4.42 -8.70 7.31
N SER A 808 -3.84 -7.66 7.94
CA SER A 808 -3.95 -7.43 9.38
C SER A 808 -5.41 -7.29 9.82
N ARG A 809 -6.23 -6.55 9.07
CA ARG A 809 -7.67 -6.42 9.34
C ARG A 809 -8.43 -7.72 9.16
N LEU A 810 -8.07 -8.53 8.16
CA LEU A 810 -8.71 -9.84 7.96
C LEU A 810 -8.45 -10.75 9.17
N ALA A 811 -7.22 -10.78 9.68
CA ALA A 811 -6.89 -11.54 10.88
C ALA A 811 -7.72 -11.07 12.09
N ALA A 812 -7.74 -9.76 12.36
CA ALA A 812 -8.54 -9.19 13.45
C ALA A 812 -10.05 -9.46 13.31
N ALA A 813 -10.59 -9.35 12.09
CA ALA A 813 -12.00 -9.63 11.80
C ALA A 813 -12.35 -11.12 11.96
N ARG A 814 -11.41 -12.03 11.67
CA ARG A 814 -11.59 -13.47 11.92
C ARG A 814 -11.60 -13.78 13.41
N GLU A 815 -10.63 -13.26 14.15
CA GLU A 815 -10.52 -13.45 15.61
C GLU A 815 -11.78 -12.96 16.35
N SER A 816 -12.35 -11.85 15.89
CA SER A 816 -13.58 -11.26 16.44
C SER A 816 -14.89 -11.81 15.84
N GLY A 817 -14.82 -12.62 14.79
CA GLY A 817 -16.00 -13.14 14.10
C GLY A 817 -16.83 -12.08 13.36
N THR A 818 -16.22 -10.96 12.95
CA THR A 818 -16.89 -9.80 12.34
C THR A 818 -16.70 -9.68 10.82
N VAL A 819 -16.34 -10.78 10.13
CA VAL A 819 -16.25 -10.78 8.65
C VAL A 819 -17.66 -10.74 8.04
N GLU A 820 -18.00 -9.62 7.42
CA GLU A 820 -19.23 -9.43 6.66
C GLU A 820 -19.03 -9.80 5.19
N ARG A 821 -20.04 -10.42 4.57
CA ARG A 821 -20.02 -10.86 3.17
C ARG A 821 -21.05 -10.12 2.35
N HIS A 822 -20.62 -9.54 1.25
CA HIS A 822 -21.43 -8.64 0.42
C HIS A 822 -21.28 -8.99 -1.06
N THR A 823 -22.36 -8.88 -1.83
CA THR A 823 -22.31 -9.08 -3.30
C THR A 823 -21.78 -7.85 -4.04
N SER A 824 -21.71 -6.71 -3.37
CA SER A 824 -21.29 -5.42 -3.92
C SER A 824 -20.55 -4.58 -2.88
N VAL A 825 -19.86 -3.56 -3.34
CA VAL A 825 -19.20 -2.58 -2.46
C VAL A 825 -20.27 -1.81 -1.65
N PRO A 826 -20.07 -1.61 -0.33
CA PRO A 826 -20.97 -0.82 0.50
C PRO A 826 -21.14 0.62 -0.01
N GLU A 827 -22.38 1.12 -0.02
CA GLU A 827 -22.71 2.47 -0.53
C GLU A 827 -21.94 3.60 0.16
N SER A 828 -21.54 3.41 1.42
CA SER A 828 -20.72 4.40 2.16
C SER A 828 -19.34 4.65 1.53
N TRP A 829 -18.86 3.79 0.63
CA TRP A 829 -17.65 4.08 -0.13
C TRP A 829 -17.90 4.98 -1.34
N GLY A 830 -19.15 5.13 -1.80
CA GLY A 830 -19.52 6.06 -2.86
C GLY A 830 -19.37 7.51 -2.42
N ARG A 831 -18.88 8.39 -3.32
CA ARG A 831 -18.86 9.84 -3.03
C ARG A 831 -20.29 10.39 -3.11
N PRO A 832 -20.72 11.23 -2.15
CA PRO A 832 -22.01 11.90 -2.25
C PRO A 832 -22.02 12.81 -3.49
N ALA A 833 -23.18 12.88 -4.16
CA ALA A 833 -23.36 13.81 -5.28
C ALA A 833 -23.19 15.25 -4.79
N VAL A 834 -22.35 16.03 -5.46
CA VAL A 834 -22.17 17.44 -5.13
C VAL A 834 -23.47 18.19 -5.44
N ALA A 835 -24.18 18.63 -4.40
CA ALA A 835 -25.35 19.49 -4.55
C ALA A 835 -24.93 20.80 -5.24
N GLY A 836 -25.29 20.96 -6.51
CA GLY A 836 -24.90 22.12 -7.32
C GLY A 836 -24.78 21.85 -8.83
N ALA A 837 -24.70 20.59 -9.25
CA ALA A 837 -24.88 20.23 -10.67
C ALA A 837 -26.38 20.11 -10.96
N THR A 838 -27.07 21.25 -11.10
CA THR A 838 -28.45 21.26 -11.63
C THR A 838 -28.46 20.63 -13.01
N ALA A 839 -29.00 19.42 -13.10
CA ALA A 839 -29.47 18.85 -14.34
C ALA A 839 -30.54 19.78 -14.92
N THR A 840 -30.22 20.42 -16.03
CA THR A 840 -31.22 21.11 -16.86
C THR A 840 -32.29 20.07 -17.23
N PRO A 841 -33.59 20.31 -16.96
CA PRO A 841 -34.64 19.37 -17.34
C PRO A 841 -34.69 19.28 -18.88
N GLY A 842 -34.37 18.10 -19.41
CA GLY A 842 -34.47 17.81 -20.83
C GLY A 842 -35.92 17.85 -21.31
N GLY A 843 -36.17 18.57 -22.40
CA GLY A 843 -37.37 18.40 -23.22
C GLY A 843 -37.42 16.98 -23.84
N PRO A 844 -38.61 16.49 -24.19
CA PRO A 844 -38.80 15.09 -24.51
C PRO A 844 -38.27 14.75 -25.91
N GLY A 845 -37.45 13.70 -25.99
CA GLY A 845 -37.21 12.98 -27.24
C GLY A 845 -35.74 12.87 -27.65
N THR A 846 -34.97 12.00 -27.00
CA THR A 846 -34.06 11.00 -27.62
C THR A 846 -33.32 10.25 -26.51
N ALA A 847 -33.26 8.92 -26.61
CA ALA A 847 -32.63 8.05 -25.62
C ALA A 847 -31.12 8.36 -25.47
N PRO A 848 -30.54 8.37 -24.25
CA PRO A 848 -29.12 8.62 -24.09
C PRO A 848 -28.34 7.33 -24.36
N SER A 849 -27.52 7.37 -25.41
CA SER A 849 -26.44 6.41 -25.64
C SER A 849 -25.41 6.49 -24.51
N SER A 850 -25.11 5.34 -23.92
CA SER A 850 -24.05 5.09 -22.96
C SER A 850 -22.67 5.53 -23.47
N GLY A 851 -22.27 6.75 -23.11
CA GLY A 851 -20.93 7.29 -23.33
C GLY A 851 -20.02 6.98 -22.15
N SER A 852 -19.04 6.11 -22.38
CA SER A 852 -17.92 5.79 -21.50
C SER A 852 -17.20 7.05 -20.98
N SER A 853 -17.54 7.51 -19.78
CA SER A 853 -16.80 8.55 -19.08
C SER A 853 -15.58 7.95 -18.36
N ASN A 854 -14.47 7.83 -19.09
CA ASN A 854 -13.16 7.74 -18.46
C ASN A 854 -12.81 9.12 -17.89
N SER A 855 -13.15 9.37 -16.63
CA SER A 855 -12.86 10.60 -15.90
C SER A 855 -11.38 10.81 -15.55
N VAL A 856 -10.48 9.95 -16.05
CA VAL A 856 -9.03 9.98 -15.77
C VAL A 856 -8.21 10.61 -16.93
N ALA A 857 -8.80 10.82 -18.11
CA ALA A 857 -8.06 11.29 -19.30
C ALA A 857 -7.94 12.82 -19.44
N GLY A 858 -8.68 13.61 -18.65
CA GLY A 858 -8.76 15.07 -18.82
C GLY A 858 -7.61 15.88 -18.22
N ALA A 859 -6.85 15.33 -17.26
CA ALA A 859 -5.86 16.08 -16.50
C ALA A 859 -4.47 16.18 -17.17
N ALA A 860 -4.11 15.23 -18.05
CA ALA A 860 -2.75 15.16 -18.62
C ALA A 860 -2.48 16.12 -19.79
N ARG A 861 -3.50 16.80 -20.35
CA ARG A 861 -3.34 17.56 -21.61
C ARG A 861 -2.69 18.94 -21.45
N ARG A 862 -2.39 19.44 -20.24
CA ARG A 862 -2.03 20.88 -20.07
C ARG A 862 -0.94 21.22 -19.06
N GLN A 863 0.01 20.33 -18.79
CA GLN A 863 1.27 20.72 -18.11
C GLN A 863 2.51 20.67 -19.02
N SER A 864 2.43 20.08 -20.21
CA SER A 864 3.51 20.07 -21.23
C SER A 864 3.43 21.23 -22.26
N GLY A 865 2.83 22.36 -21.88
CA GLY A 865 2.53 23.47 -22.78
C GLY A 865 3.44 24.69 -22.62
N ARG A 866 4.76 24.56 -22.76
CA ARG A 866 5.66 25.71 -23.00
C ARG A 866 6.63 25.44 -24.15
N GLY A 867 6.27 25.98 -25.32
CA GLY A 867 7.20 26.53 -26.30
C GLY A 867 7.87 25.57 -27.29
N SER A 868 7.29 25.41 -28.47
CA SER A 868 8.09 25.22 -29.70
C SER A 868 7.55 26.14 -30.79
N ALA A 869 8.34 27.14 -31.14
CA ALA A 869 8.09 28.05 -32.25
C ALA A 869 8.48 27.41 -33.59
N THR A 870 7.72 27.69 -34.64
CA THR A 870 8.18 27.58 -36.03
C THR A 870 7.49 28.63 -36.92
N PRO A 871 8.14 29.09 -38.02
CA PRO A 871 7.95 30.44 -38.60
C PRO A 871 7.10 30.48 -39.89
N GLY A 872 6.56 31.67 -40.22
CA GLY A 872 6.45 32.14 -41.62
C GLY A 872 5.09 32.63 -42.17
N GLY A 873 4.76 33.92 -41.95
CA GLY A 873 4.10 34.91 -42.87
C GLY A 873 2.68 34.70 -43.47
N PRO A 874 2.07 35.71 -44.14
CA PRO A 874 1.93 37.15 -43.81
C PRO A 874 0.45 37.69 -43.82
N VAL A 875 0.14 38.67 -42.93
CA VAL A 875 -0.57 40.01 -43.04
C VAL A 875 -1.80 40.16 -44.01
N PRO A 876 -2.91 40.96 -43.79
CA PRO A 876 -2.99 42.29 -43.14
C PRO A 876 -4.27 42.76 -42.36
N GLY A 877 -4.11 43.86 -41.60
CA GLY A 877 -5.13 44.89 -41.25
C GLY A 877 -5.68 44.79 -39.81
N SER A 878 -5.66 45.81 -38.92
CA SER A 878 -5.49 47.26 -39.01
C SER A 878 -5.09 47.82 -37.63
N ALA A 879 -4.23 48.85 -37.59
CA ALA A 879 -3.81 49.63 -36.40
C ALA A 879 -4.68 50.92 -36.27
N PRO A 880 -4.41 51.94 -35.39
CA PRO A 880 -3.40 52.12 -34.31
C PRO A 880 -3.99 52.70 -32.97
N GLY A 881 -3.35 52.64 -31.79
CA GLY A 881 -2.18 53.39 -31.26
C GLY A 881 -2.48 53.87 -29.79
N PRO A 882 -1.59 54.54 -29.02
CA PRO A 882 -0.17 54.87 -29.21
C PRO A 882 0.80 54.45 -28.04
N VAL A 883 2.08 54.70 -28.34
CA VAL A 883 3.39 54.42 -27.69
C VAL A 883 3.65 55.37 -26.49
N ALA A 884 4.48 55.07 -25.46
CA ALA A 884 5.95 55.35 -25.37
C ALA A 884 6.54 55.04 -23.94
N PRO A 885 7.89 55.05 -23.71
CA PRO A 885 8.63 53.91 -23.12
C PRO A 885 9.58 54.24 -21.93
N GLY A 886 10.22 53.23 -21.31
CA GLY A 886 11.33 53.45 -20.36
C GLY A 886 12.05 52.21 -19.78
N ARG A 887 13.25 51.93 -20.33
CA ARG A 887 14.50 51.30 -19.81
C ARG A 887 14.51 50.07 -18.86
N PRO A 888 15.35 49.03 -19.13
CA PRO A 888 15.61 47.91 -18.21
C PRO A 888 16.86 48.11 -17.33
N PRO A 889 16.95 47.51 -16.12
CA PRO A 889 18.19 47.34 -15.38
C PRO A 889 18.81 45.94 -15.51
N GLN A 890 20.10 45.89 -15.23
CA GLN A 890 21.11 44.93 -15.63
C GLN A 890 21.19 43.64 -14.78
N VAL A 891 21.68 42.57 -15.41
CA VAL A 891 22.03 41.27 -14.80
C VAL A 891 23.43 41.32 -14.17
N PRO A 892 23.66 40.82 -12.94
CA PRO A 892 25.00 40.70 -12.36
C PRO A 892 25.81 39.55 -12.98
N ARG A 893 27.10 39.78 -13.23
CA ARG A 893 28.06 38.77 -13.68
C ARG A 893 28.46 37.80 -12.53
N PRO A 894 28.78 36.53 -12.84
CA PRO A 894 29.29 35.55 -11.88
C PRO A 894 30.78 35.79 -11.53
N PRO A 895 31.25 35.36 -10.35
CA PRO A 895 32.66 35.48 -9.97
C PRO A 895 33.52 34.37 -10.62
N ALA A 896 34.75 34.75 -10.99
CA ALA A 896 35.77 33.90 -11.60
C ALA A 896 36.56 33.09 -10.55
N PRO A 897 37.22 31.97 -10.95
CA PRO A 897 37.84 31.03 -10.03
C PRO A 897 39.31 31.37 -9.67
N GLY A 898 39.72 31.00 -8.46
CA GLY A 898 41.12 30.68 -8.11
C GLY A 898 41.58 31.11 -6.72
N ARG A 899 41.71 30.18 -5.76
CA ARG A 899 42.95 29.46 -5.40
C ARG A 899 42.69 28.49 -4.26
#